data_AF-A0A1I8EA57-F1
#
_entry.id   AF-A0A1I8EA57-F1
#
_cell.length_a   1.000
_cell.length_b   1.000
_cell.length_c   1.000
_cell.angle_alpha   90.00
_cell.angle_beta   90.00
_cell.angle_gamma   90.00
#
_symmetry.space_group_name_H-M   'P 1'
#
loop_
_entity.id
_entity.type
_entity.pdbx_description
1 polymer ?
#
loop_
_entity_poly.entity_id
_entity_poly.type
_entity_poly.pdbx_seq_one_letter_code
_entity_poly.pdbx_strand_id
1 'polypeptide(L)'
;LIIIIDRRGREGCNEKKKELKNCKKRKKKKKQISIIVGTIPEIVDMVIRQVITEPFHIKINGKWLYIDQETLAKHPGGIAMTAYRETDATTAFHIFHSGSKLAYQMITEMSANSVDYEPTKEQEVSETLSVLSDEVVGSWNLDEQRIETINRNFNRFRMKMRKLGFFEASNTFYFRKICEAIGLLSLAIFFQLQQRFVLSALILGLAWQQLGWLIHEYAHHQHFRSHYWNDLISYIVGNLLQGFSSGGWKEQHNMHHAATNVIGRDGDIDLLPFWAIVPSDLQQMQGSWILKIIPYQHIYWTIAFPFLRISWLLQSIIFVANMSNSPFEVHRKRATVERLALLLHWCMVFIQLYYLPTFQIRLIYFFISQLFAGFLLAHVVTYNHYSTPKFRTINNLKVCHNIFTDDDQILKSYVCLQLYTTRNMRPGILIDWLWGGLNYQIEHHLFPSMPRHNLKMVMPLVKEFCTENNLPYMVNGYFEGWLMEIQQMAANYSQRKSDKVMDEDSTDFRLKIDGKWLLITRDFQKRHPGGSVIIHYRDADATQVFHAFHEGSRSAYKQLELLKKRNCIDNIDRFNTNSDDNCIDEINVSSYNLSETKEKQIVKNFVTLREELIAEGLFDVLDISNTLCWQQFGWLTHDFCHQQPSKNRQNNDFFSLIFGNIVQGFSRDWWKEKHNTHHAATNIVGQDGDIDLAPLLAFVPDDLKKYKSLFEQIISKVIPYQHFYFTFMLPLLRFSWTIQSILFVISAPYNQYKQHVINAPAEQVVCILLHWSWVIFQLWLLPTASIRILYFAISQLGAGFFIAHVVTYNQSRLLNNFPCLHILTTRNMLPSPIVDWFWGGLNYQIEHHLFPTISRANLPRVSVKVKKYCEMNSLPYLVDSYWTGYKLILDQLRSIANLVSKITCPHSENLCDG
;
A
#
# COMPACT_ATOMS: atom_id res chain seq x y z
N LEU A 1 29.08 -68.13 52.39
CA LEU A 1 28.30 -67.99 51.15
C LEU A 1 27.76 -66.56 51.11
N ILE A 2 28.27 -65.74 50.20
CA ILE A 2 27.86 -64.38 49.74
C ILE A 2 29.17 -63.72 49.29
N ILE A 3 29.66 -64.21 48.15
CA ILE A 3 30.70 -63.56 47.34
C ILE A 3 30.21 -63.74 45.90
N ILE A 4 30.45 -62.71 45.08
CA ILE A 4 30.26 -62.65 43.61
C ILE A 4 28.88 -62.16 43.13
N ILE A 5 28.40 -60.97 43.52
CA ILE A 5 27.66 -60.02 42.63
C ILE A 5 27.80 -58.58 43.17
N ASP A 6 28.95 -57.90 43.02
CA ASP A 6 28.97 -56.41 43.09
C ASP A 6 30.19 -55.77 42.39
N ARG A 7 30.48 -56.18 41.15
CA ARG A 7 31.50 -55.50 40.30
C ARG A 7 31.12 -55.39 38.82
N ARG A 8 29.83 -55.29 38.49
CA ARG A 8 29.36 -54.93 37.13
C ARG A 8 28.41 -53.72 37.07
N GLY A 9 28.23 -52.99 38.16
CA GLY A 9 27.30 -51.84 38.24
C GLY A 9 27.91 -50.45 38.10
N ARG A 10 29.24 -50.29 38.13
CA ARG A 10 29.88 -48.94 38.24
C ARG A 10 30.57 -48.41 36.98
N GLU A 11 30.77 -49.21 35.94
CA GLU A 11 31.36 -48.72 34.68
C GLU A 11 30.31 -48.20 33.68
N GLY A 12 29.08 -48.72 33.69
CA GLY A 12 28.01 -48.26 32.77
C GLY A 12 27.36 -46.91 33.13
N CYS A 13 27.61 -46.36 34.32
CA CYS A 13 26.94 -45.14 34.79
C CYS A 13 27.72 -43.85 34.46
N ASN A 14 29.04 -43.95 34.25
CA ASN A 14 29.87 -42.81 33.86
C ASN A 14 29.86 -42.54 32.35
N GLU A 15 29.69 -43.57 31.50
CA GLU A 15 29.51 -43.37 30.06
C GLU A 15 28.15 -42.76 29.73
N LYS A 16 27.06 -43.21 30.35
CA LYS A 16 25.73 -42.62 30.16
C LYS A 16 25.64 -41.15 30.62
N LYS A 17 26.35 -40.75 31.68
CA LYS A 17 26.43 -39.33 32.09
C LYS A 17 27.26 -38.46 31.15
N LYS A 18 28.30 -39.00 30.51
CA LYS A 18 29.09 -38.32 29.47
C LYS A 18 28.30 -38.18 28.17
N GLU A 19 27.55 -39.20 27.78
CA GLU A 19 26.66 -39.16 26.61
C GLU A 19 25.49 -38.20 26.79
N LEU A 20 24.85 -38.15 27.97
CA LEU A 20 23.77 -37.19 28.21
C LEU A 20 24.26 -35.73 28.25
N LYS A 21 25.46 -35.45 28.76
CA LYS A 21 26.07 -34.10 28.71
C LYS A 21 26.46 -33.71 27.28
N ASN A 22 26.99 -34.64 26.49
CA ASN A 22 27.30 -34.41 25.07
C ASN A 22 26.04 -34.29 24.20
N CYS A 23 24.97 -35.00 24.52
CA CYS A 23 23.68 -34.90 23.85
C CYS A 23 22.95 -33.58 24.20
N LYS A 24 23.04 -33.10 25.45
CA LYS A 24 22.54 -31.77 25.85
C LYS A 24 23.39 -30.63 25.26
N LYS A 25 24.72 -30.76 25.15
CA LYS A 25 25.56 -29.79 24.42
C LYS A 25 25.31 -29.81 22.91
N ARG A 26 25.12 -30.98 22.28
CA ARG A 26 24.74 -31.10 20.85
C ARG A 26 23.32 -30.58 20.58
N LYS A 27 22.37 -30.77 21.49
CA LYS A 27 21.03 -30.16 21.41
C LYS A 27 21.08 -28.65 21.61
N LYS A 28 21.88 -28.10 22.54
CA LYS A 28 22.08 -26.64 22.69
C LYS A 28 22.81 -26.04 21.49
N LYS A 29 23.82 -26.70 20.91
CA LYS A 29 24.49 -26.26 19.67
C LYS A 29 23.59 -26.37 18.44
N LYS A 30 22.79 -27.44 18.30
CA LYS A 30 21.76 -27.54 17.24
C LYS A 30 20.64 -26.50 17.41
N LYS A 31 20.24 -26.15 18.63
CA LYS A 31 19.25 -25.09 18.90
C LYS A 31 19.82 -23.68 18.72
N GLN A 32 21.10 -23.44 18.99
CA GLN A 32 21.77 -22.17 18.68
C GLN A 32 22.09 -22.01 17.19
N ILE A 33 22.37 -23.10 16.47
CA ILE A 33 22.59 -23.07 15.01
C ILE A 33 21.26 -23.00 14.25
N SER A 34 20.15 -23.57 14.77
CA SER A 34 18.83 -23.40 14.16
C SER A 34 18.18 -22.02 14.41
N ILE A 35 18.69 -21.23 15.36
CA ILE A 35 18.23 -19.84 15.59
C ILE A 35 18.89 -18.85 14.61
N ILE A 36 19.96 -19.25 13.91
CA ILE A 36 20.68 -18.38 12.96
C ILE A 36 20.47 -18.81 11.49
N VAL A 37 19.99 -20.03 11.22
CA VAL A 37 19.85 -20.59 9.84
C VAL A 37 18.40 -20.97 9.48
N GLY A 38 17.41 -20.61 10.31
CA GLY A 38 16.00 -20.95 10.08
C GLY A 38 15.34 -20.24 8.88
N THR A 39 15.94 -19.17 8.35
CA THR A 39 15.36 -18.38 7.25
C THR A 39 15.66 -18.95 5.86
N ILE A 40 16.67 -19.79 5.67
CA ILE A 40 17.08 -20.21 4.32
C ILE A 40 16.17 -21.31 3.74
N PRO A 41 15.79 -22.38 4.47
CA PRO A 41 14.94 -23.43 3.92
C PRO A 41 13.52 -22.95 3.60
N GLU A 42 12.92 -22.08 4.44
CA GLU A 42 11.61 -21.48 4.17
C GLU A 42 11.65 -20.54 2.96
N ILE A 43 12.74 -19.78 2.77
CA ILE A 43 12.92 -18.97 1.55
C ILE A 43 13.15 -19.85 0.32
N VAL A 44 13.83 -20.99 0.45
CA VAL A 44 14.08 -21.92 -0.67
C VAL A 44 12.81 -22.67 -1.09
N ASP A 45 12.00 -23.13 -0.13
CA ASP A 45 10.68 -23.74 -0.42
C ASP A 45 9.66 -22.70 -0.94
N MET A 46 9.81 -21.43 -0.61
CA MET A 46 8.98 -20.33 -1.14
C MET A 46 9.36 -19.91 -2.56
N VAL A 47 10.60 -20.11 -3.00
CA VAL A 47 11.06 -19.74 -4.36
C VAL A 47 10.87 -20.89 -5.36
N ILE A 48 10.74 -22.14 -4.90
CA ILE A 48 10.61 -23.32 -5.75
C ILE A 48 9.19 -23.86 -5.65
N ARG A 49 8.40 -23.66 -6.71
CA ARG A 49 7.02 -24.15 -6.82
C ARG A 49 6.93 -25.66 -6.61
N GLN A 50 5.91 -26.10 -5.88
CA GLN A 50 5.52 -27.52 -5.88
C GLN A 50 4.93 -27.87 -7.25
N VAL A 51 5.70 -28.59 -8.06
CA VAL A 51 5.27 -29.03 -9.39
C VAL A 51 4.40 -30.28 -9.24
N ILE A 52 3.10 -30.16 -9.54
CA ILE A 52 2.18 -31.30 -9.60
C ILE A 52 2.49 -32.08 -10.89
N THR A 53 3.15 -33.22 -10.75
CA THR A 53 3.52 -34.11 -11.86
C THR A 53 2.52 -35.25 -12.06
N GLU A 54 1.37 -35.22 -11.41
CA GLU A 54 0.36 -36.27 -11.58
C GLU A 54 -0.18 -36.31 -13.03
N PRO A 55 -0.43 -37.49 -13.61
CA PRO A 55 -1.03 -37.62 -14.93
C PRO A 55 -2.35 -36.87 -15.09
N PHE A 56 -2.68 -36.45 -16.32
CA PHE A 56 -3.89 -35.70 -16.64
C PHE A 56 -4.31 -35.84 -18.10
N HIS A 57 -5.52 -35.42 -18.44
CA HIS A 57 -5.97 -35.30 -19.83
C HIS A 57 -5.96 -33.84 -20.30
N ILE A 58 -5.74 -33.65 -21.59
CA ILE A 58 -5.88 -32.37 -22.29
C ILE A 58 -6.66 -32.57 -23.59
N LYS A 59 -7.49 -31.60 -23.98
CA LYS A 59 -8.21 -31.68 -25.26
C LYS A 59 -7.45 -30.90 -26.34
N ILE A 60 -7.13 -31.57 -27.46
CA ILE A 60 -6.51 -30.95 -28.63
C ILE A 60 -7.25 -31.40 -29.89
N ASN A 61 -7.66 -30.44 -30.73
CA ASN A 61 -8.40 -30.68 -31.97
C ASN A 61 -9.66 -31.54 -31.76
N GLY A 62 -10.35 -31.32 -30.64
CA GLY A 62 -11.58 -32.05 -30.31
C GLY A 62 -11.36 -33.42 -29.65
N LYS A 63 -10.13 -33.92 -29.53
CA LYS A 63 -9.80 -35.21 -28.92
C LYS A 63 -9.12 -35.05 -27.57
N TRP A 64 -9.49 -35.87 -26.59
CA TRP A 64 -8.82 -35.94 -25.29
C TRP A 64 -7.58 -36.83 -25.36
N LEU A 65 -6.45 -36.29 -24.95
CA LEU A 65 -5.14 -36.95 -24.94
C LEU A 65 -4.71 -37.14 -23.49
N TYR A 66 -4.32 -38.37 -23.14
CA TYR A 66 -3.75 -38.69 -21.83
C TYR A 66 -2.26 -38.34 -21.81
N ILE A 67 -1.85 -37.56 -20.80
CA ILE A 67 -0.47 -37.13 -20.57
C ILE A 67 0.06 -37.84 -19.32
N ASP A 68 0.96 -38.80 -19.54
CA ASP A 68 1.66 -39.47 -18.45
C ASP A 68 2.88 -38.67 -17.95
N GLN A 69 3.44 -39.12 -16.82
CA GLN A 69 4.61 -38.50 -16.19
C GLN A 69 5.84 -38.46 -17.10
N GLU A 70 6.04 -39.47 -17.93
CA GLU A 70 7.21 -39.58 -18.80
C GLU A 70 7.13 -38.58 -19.96
N THR A 71 5.95 -38.47 -20.58
CA THR A 71 5.63 -37.51 -21.63
C THR A 71 5.78 -36.08 -21.10
N LEU A 72 5.25 -35.81 -19.90
CA LEU A 72 5.42 -34.51 -19.24
C LEU A 72 6.90 -34.19 -18.95
N ALA A 73 7.67 -35.14 -18.45
CA ALA A 73 9.08 -34.94 -18.10
C ALA A 73 10.00 -34.73 -19.32
N LYS A 74 9.65 -35.34 -20.47
CA LYS A 74 10.39 -35.22 -21.74
C LYS A 74 9.99 -33.99 -22.55
N HIS A 75 8.80 -33.43 -22.30
CA HIS A 75 8.31 -32.29 -23.07
C HIS A 75 9.11 -31.00 -22.77
N PRO A 76 9.63 -30.29 -23.79
CA PRO A 76 10.49 -29.12 -23.59
C PRO A 76 9.77 -27.88 -23.05
N GLY A 77 8.44 -27.85 -23.15
CA GLY A 77 7.59 -26.83 -22.51
C GLY A 77 7.36 -27.05 -21.01
N GLY A 78 7.81 -28.18 -20.47
CA GLY A 78 7.80 -28.48 -19.03
C GLY A 78 6.45 -28.20 -18.37
N ILE A 79 6.47 -27.37 -17.32
CA ILE A 79 5.32 -27.04 -16.49
C ILE A 79 4.20 -26.33 -17.26
N ALA A 80 4.46 -25.62 -18.36
CA ALA A 80 3.42 -24.89 -19.11
C ALA A 80 2.27 -25.79 -19.60
N MET A 81 2.51 -27.10 -19.78
CA MET A 81 1.45 -28.06 -20.12
C MET A 81 0.41 -28.24 -19.01
N THR A 82 0.82 -28.10 -17.74
CA THR A 82 -0.09 -28.32 -16.61
C THR A 82 -1.14 -27.21 -16.49
N ALA A 83 -0.94 -26.06 -17.15
CA ALA A 83 -1.90 -24.97 -17.19
C ALA A 83 -3.24 -25.33 -17.85
N TYR A 84 -3.24 -26.38 -18.68
CA TYR A 84 -4.41 -26.83 -19.42
C TYR A 84 -4.93 -28.21 -18.95
N ARG A 85 -4.61 -28.60 -17.71
CA ARG A 85 -5.14 -29.83 -17.09
C ARG A 85 -6.67 -29.88 -17.21
N GLU A 86 -7.19 -30.97 -17.74
CA GLU A 86 -8.63 -31.22 -17.94
C GLU A 86 -9.36 -30.12 -18.74
N THR A 87 -8.66 -29.41 -19.63
CA THR A 87 -9.24 -28.32 -20.45
C THR A 87 -8.80 -28.41 -21.93
N ASP A 88 -9.39 -27.58 -22.78
CA ASP A 88 -9.05 -27.47 -24.20
C ASP A 88 -7.80 -26.61 -24.41
N ALA A 89 -6.72 -27.25 -24.87
CA ALA A 89 -5.43 -26.66 -25.16
C ALA A 89 -5.19 -26.42 -26.66
N THR A 90 -6.20 -26.62 -27.52
CA THR A 90 -6.05 -26.62 -29.00
C THR A 90 -5.39 -25.34 -29.51
N THR A 91 -5.92 -24.19 -29.09
CA THR A 91 -5.41 -22.88 -29.53
C THR A 91 -3.98 -22.65 -29.02
N ALA A 92 -3.73 -22.92 -27.74
CA ALA A 92 -2.41 -22.79 -27.13
C ALA A 92 -1.38 -23.70 -27.81
N PHE A 93 -1.73 -24.97 -28.08
CA PHE A 93 -0.87 -25.91 -28.80
C PHE A 93 -0.43 -25.32 -30.14
N HIS A 94 -1.36 -24.82 -30.95
CA HIS A 94 -1.05 -24.28 -32.27
C HIS A 94 -0.21 -23.00 -32.25
N ILE A 95 -0.26 -22.24 -31.15
CA ILE A 95 0.52 -21.02 -30.94
C ILE A 95 1.96 -21.37 -30.55
N PHE A 96 2.14 -22.18 -29.50
CA PHE A 96 3.47 -22.53 -29.00
C PHE A 96 4.23 -23.48 -29.93
N HIS A 97 3.55 -24.27 -30.77
CA HIS A 97 4.17 -25.24 -31.67
C HIS A 97 4.12 -24.82 -33.14
N SER A 98 3.87 -23.54 -33.42
CA SER A 98 3.74 -23.04 -34.80
C SER A 98 4.98 -23.36 -35.64
N GLY A 99 4.88 -24.33 -36.56
CA GLY A 99 5.99 -24.71 -37.45
C GLY A 99 6.83 -25.91 -37.00
N SER A 100 6.56 -26.50 -35.84
CA SER A 100 7.25 -27.73 -35.39
C SER A 100 6.62 -28.97 -36.03
N LYS A 101 7.28 -29.59 -37.02
CA LYS A 101 6.78 -30.84 -37.64
C LYS A 101 6.66 -31.99 -36.65
N LEU A 102 7.64 -32.10 -35.74
CA LEU A 102 7.70 -33.13 -34.72
C LEU A 102 6.51 -33.08 -33.77
N ALA A 103 6.12 -31.88 -33.30
CA ALA A 103 5.00 -31.73 -32.38
C ALA A 103 3.67 -32.18 -33.01
N TYR A 104 3.45 -31.89 -34.29
CA TYR A 104 2.22 -32.31 -35.00
C TYR A 104 2.21 -33.82 -35.28
N GLN A 105 3.38 -34.43 -35.51
CA GLN A 105 3.50 -35.89 -35.63
C GLN A 105 3.15 -36.58 -34.30
N MET A 106 3.73 -36.11 -33.19
CA MET A 106 3.44 -36.66 -31.85
C MET A 106 1.96 -36.58 -31.50
N ILE A 107 1.29 -35.45 -31.79
CA ILE A 107 -0.16 -35.36 -31.55
C ILE A 107 -0.95 -36.33 -32.43
N THR A 108 -0.53 -36.55 -33.68
CA THR A 108 -1.21 -37.50 -34.57
C THR A 108 -1.11 -38.91 -34.01
N GLU A 109 0.05 -39.30 -33.47
CA GLU A 109 0.28 -40.59 -32.82
C GLU A 109 -0.52 -40.73 -31.51
N MET A 110 -0.51 -39.71 -30.65
CA MET A 110 -1.28 -39.72 -29.39
C MET A 110 -2.79 -39.73 -29.66
N SER A 111 -3.25 -39.03 -30.69
CA SER A 111 -4.66 -38.97 -31.12
C SER A 111 -5.16 -40.29 -31.74
N ALA A 112 -4.26 -41.19 -32.12
CA ALA A 112 -4.62 -42.53 -32.57
C ALA A 112 -5.00 -43.45 -31.39
N ASN A 113 -4.51 -43.13 -30.19
CA ASN A 113 -4.74 -43.89 -28.96
C ASN A 113 -5.69 -43.18 -27.97
N SER A 114 -6.42 -42.15 -28.42
CA SER A 114 -7.31 -41.33 -27.57
C SER A 114 -8.58 -42.10 -27.16
N VAL A 115 -8.99 -41.95 -25.90
CA VAL A 115 -10.26 -42.49 -25.34
C VAL A 115 -11.33 -41.38 -25.32
N ASP A 116 -12.61 -41.76 -25.45
CA ASP A 116 -13.74 -40.86 -25.17
C ASP A 116 -13.78 -40.56 -23.66
N TYR A 117 -13.12 -39.47 -23.28
CA TYR A 117 -13.07 -38.95 -21.92
C TYR A 117 -13.98 -37.73 -21.79
N GLU A 118 -14.85 -37.71 -20.78
CA GLU A 118 -15.56 -36.50 -20.36
C GLU A 118 -15.11 -36.16 -18.93
N PRO A 119 -14.52 -34.98 -18.70
CA PRO A 119 -14.07 -34.60 -17.37
C PRO A 119 -15.25 -34.49 -16.40
N THR A 120 -15.09 -35.01 -15.18
CA THR A 120 -16.02 -34.75 -14.08
C THR A 120 -16.11 -33.25 -13.83
N LYS A 121 -17.32 -32.67 -13.90
CA LYS A 121 -17.61 -31.25 -13.63
C LYS A 121 -17.28 -30.88 -12.18
N GLU A 122 -16.02 -30.70 -11.84
CA GLU A 122 -15.63 -29.81 -10.74
C GLU A 122 -15.48 -28.42 -11.34
N GLN A 123 -16.49 -27.57 -11.17
CA GLN A 123 -16.43 -26.18 -11.60
C GLN A 123 -15.40 -25.44 -10.73
N GLU A 124 -14.24 -25.12 -11.30
CA GLU A 124 -13.40 -24.03 -10.77
C GLU A 124 -14.22 -22.74 -10.90
N VAL A 125 -14.80 -22.26 -9.81
CA VAL A 125 -15.46 -20.95 -9.77
C VAL A 125 -14.37 -19.88 -9.77
N SER A 126 -14.37 -19.00 -10.77
CA SER A 126 -13.44 -17.87 -10.83
C SER A 126 -14.07 -16.57 -10.33
N GLU A 127 -13.37 -15.89 -9.42
CA GLU A 127 -13.71 -14.53 -9.00
C GLU A 127 -12.71 -13.54 -9.60
N THR A 128 -13.20 -12.52 -10.30
CA THR A 128 -12.36 -11.45 -10.85
C THR A 128 -12.27 -10.29 -9.88
N LEU A 129 -11.04 -9.83 -9.66
CA LEU A 129 -10.74 -8.61 -8.91
C LEU A 129 -10.43 -7.48 -9.90
N SER A 130 -11.45 -6.73 -10.31
CA SER A 130 -11.27 -5.55 -11.17
C SER A 130 -11.50 -4.27 -10.38
N VAL A 131 -10.58 -3.33 -10.57
CA VAL A 131 -10.76 -1.93 -10.21
C VAL A 131 -10.24 -1.18 -11.43
N LEU A 132 -11.11 -0.39 -12.09
CA LEU A 132 -10.87 0.71 -13.06
C LEU A 132 -11.47 0.56 -14.47
N SER A 133 -11.53 1.72 -15.15
CA SER A 133 -12.64 2.32 -15.89
C SER A 133 -12.76 2.04 -17.41
N ASP A 134 -13.97 2.33 -17.91
CA ASP A 134 -14.44 2.22 -19.29
C ASP A 134 -13.89 3.30 -20.25
N GLU A 135 -12.79 3.00 -20.94
CA GLU A 135 -12.60 3.43 -22.33
C GLU A 135 -12.38 2.16 -23.17
N VAL A 136 -13.47 1.42 -23.33
CA VAL A 136 -13.49 0.08 -23.89
C VAL A 136 -14.40 0.06 -25.11
N VAL A 137 -13.88 -0.41 -26.25
CA VAL A 137 -14.73 -0.72 -27.41
C VAL A 137 -15.28 -2.13 -27.22
N GLY A 138 -16.59 -2.32 -27.02
CA GLY A 138 -17.22 -3.65 -26.96
C GLY A 138 -17.55 -4.14 -25.53
N SER A 139 -18.09 -5.36 -25.42
CA SER A 139 -18.65 -5.92 -24.17
C SER A 139 -18.25 -7.39 -23.95
N TRP A 140 -17.90 -7.75 -22.71
CA TRP A 140 -17.53 -9.12 -22.29
C TRP A 140 -18.69 -10.11 -22.10
N ASN A 141 -19.89 -9.79 -22.60
CA ASN A 141 -21.05 -10.70 -22.54
C ASN A 141 -20.80 -11.93 -23.43
N LEU A 142 -20.28 -13.01 -22.85
CA LEU A 142 -19.84 -14.21 -23.57
C LEU A 142 -20.84 -15.35 -23.33
N ASP A 143 -21.15 -16.09 -24.40
CA ASP A 143 -21.80 -17.39 -24.32
C ASP A 143 -20.90 -18.47 -24.96
N GLU A 144 -21.16 -19.75 -24.68
CA GLU A 144 -20.31 -20.84 -25.18
C GLU A 144 -20.24 -20.88 -26.71
N GLN A 145 -21.33 -20.52 -27.41
CA GLN A 145 -21.40 -20.50 -28.86
C GLN A 145 -20.56 -19.36 -29.47
N ARG A 146 -20.54 -18.20 -28.80
CA ARG A 146 -19.74 -17.03 -29.15
C ARG A 146 -18.27 -17.30 -28.95
N ILE A 147 -17.88 -18.00 -27.88
CA ILE A 147 -16.49 -18.42 -27.66
C ILE A 147 -15.99 -19.35 -28.77
N GLU A 148 -16.79 -20.34 -29.16
CA GLU A 148 -16.41 -21.25 -30.23
C GLU A 148 -16.22 -20.48 -31.55
N THR A 149 -17.10 -19.51 -31.82
CA THR A 149 -17.02 -18.63 -32.98
C THR A 149 -15.76 -17.76 -32.96
N ILE A 150 -15.44 -17.15 -31.81
CA ILE A 150 -14.21 -16.35 -31.61
C ILE A 150 -12.97 -17.20 -31.84
N ASN A 151 -12.91 -18.40 -31.24
CA ASN A 151 -11.78 -19.32 -31.41
C ASN A 151 -11.59 -19.72 -32.88
N ARG A 152 -12.69 -19.97 -33.60
CA ARG A 152 -12.66 -20.28 -35.04
C ARG A 152 -12.19 -19.10 -35.88
N ASN A 153 -12.69 -17.90 -35.60
CA ASN A 153 -12.30 -16.66 -36.27
C ASN A 153 -10.82 -16.35 -36.02
N PHE A 154 -10.36 -16.50 -34.77
CA PHE A 154 -8.96 -16.30 -34.41
C PHE A 154 -8.04 -17.31 -35.10
N ASN A 155 -8.44 -18.58 -35.20
CA ASN A 155 -7.68 -19.57 -35.95
C ASN A 155 -7.53 -19.18 -37.43
N ARG A 156 -8.59 -18.67 -38.06
CA ARG A 156 -8.53 -18.13 -39.43
C ARG A 156 -7.61 -16.90 -39.51
N PHE A 157 -7.71 -15.99 -38.54
CA PHE A 157 -6.89 -14.79 -38.44
C PHE A 157 -5.40 -15.12 -38.28
N ARG A 158 -5.05 -16.06 -37.40
CA ARG A 158 -3.68 -16.58 -37.21
C ARG A 158 -3.12 -17.16 -38.50
N MET A 159 -3.91 -17.95 -39.24
CA MET A 159 -3.49 -18.47 -40.55
C MET A 159 -3.27 -17.35 -41.58
N LYS A 160 -4.10 -16.30 -41.57
CA LYS A 160 -3.92 -15.09 -42.39
C LYS A 160 -2.58 -14.42 -42.05
N MET A 161 -2.28 -14.20 -40.76
CA MET A 161 -1.00 -13.60 -40.32
C MET A 161 0.20 -14.43 -40.77
N ARG A 162 0.10 -15.76 -40.69
CA ARG A 162 1.14 -16.68 -41.17
C ARG A 162 1.34 -16.60 -42.68
N LYS A 163 0.26 -16.56 -43.46
CA LYS A 163 0.32 -16.40 -44.94
C LYS A 163 0.93 -15.06 -45.35
N LEU A 164 0.71 -14.01 -44.57
CA LEU A 164 1.29 -12.68 -44.80
C LEU A 164 2.78 -12.59 -44.41
N GLY A 165 3.36 -13.66 -43.83
CA GLY A 165 4.78 -13.70 -43.50
C GLY A 165 5.16 -12.99 -42.19
N PHE A 166 4.20 -12.59 -41.35
CA PHE A 166 4.50 -11.87 -40.11
C PHE A 166 5.24 -12.70 -39.05
N PHE A 167 5.31 -14.03 -39.21
CA PHE A 167 6.12 -14.91 -38.34
C PHE A 167 7.57 -15.06 -38.83
N GLU A 168 7.94 -14.49 -39.98
CA GLU A 168 9.30 -14.57 -40.50
C GLU A 168 10.16 -13.43 -39.95
N ALA A 169 11.37 -13.77 -39.51
CA ALA A 169 12.30 -12.85 -38.89
C ALA A 169 13.18 -12.09 -39.89
N SER A 170 13.31 -10.77 -39.72
CA SER A 170 14.30 -9.96 -40.43
C SER A 170 15.70 -10.06 -39.82
N ASN A 171 16.62 -10.74 -40.50
CA ASN A 171 18.03 -10.81 -40.06
C ASN A 171 18.69 -9.44 -39.87
N THR A 172 18.36 -8.47 -40.74
CA THR A 172 18.88 -7.11 -40.65
C THR A 172 18.42 -6.40 -39.38
N PHE A 173 17.17 -6.63 -38.95
CA PHE A 173 16.65 -6.09 -37.71
C PHE A 173 17.43 -6.62 -36.49
N TYR A 174 17.61 -7.95 -36.41
CA TYR A 174 18.35 -8.58 -35.30
C TYR A 174 19.83 -8.19 -35.30
N PHE A 175 20.47 -8.15 -36.47
CA PHE A 175 21.85 -7.68 -36.60
C PHE A 175 22.01 -6.25 -36.06
N ARG A 176 21.13 -5.32 -36.47
CA ARG A 176 21.12 -3.96 -35.93
C ARG A 176 20.97 -3.94 -34.41
N LYS A 177 20.06 -4.75 -33.85
CA LYS A 177 19.82 -4.80 -32.40
C LYS A 177 20.99 -5.36 -31.61
N ILE A 178 21.71 -6.35 -32.16
CA ILE A 178 22.97 -6.83 -31.59
C ILE A 178 24.03 -5.73 -31.63
N CYS A 179 24.20 -5.03 -32.76
CA CYS A 179 25.13 -3.91 -32.86
C CYS A 179 24.80 -2.76 -31.88
N GLU A 180 23.52 -2.43 -31.69
CA GLU A 180 23.07 -1.44 -30.70
C GLU A 180 23.47 -1.85 -29.28
N ALA A 181 23.23 -3.12 -28.90
CA ALA A 181 23.58 -3.63 -27.58
C ALA A 181 25.11 -3.64 -27.35
N ILE A 182 25.89 -4.10 -28.34
CA ILE A 182 27.36 -4.04 -28.29
C ILE A 182 27.86 -2.60 -28.21
N GLY A 183 27.24 -1.68 -28.96
CA GLY A 183 27.55 -0.25 -28.91
C GLY A 183 27.33 0.35 -27.53
N LEU A 184 26.22 0.04 -26.88
CA LEU A 184 25.94 0.49 -25.50
C LEU A 184 26.92 -0.09 -24.48
N LEU A 185 27.26 -1.39 -24.58
CA LEU A 185 28.28 -2.00 -23.73
C LEU A 185 29.66 -1.35 -23.93
N SER A 186 30.05 -1.12 -25.19
CA SER A 186 31.32 -0.46 -25.53
C SER A 186 31.35 0.97 -25.02
N LEU A 187 30.24 1.70 -25.11
CA LEU A 187 30.09 3.06 -24.62
C LEU A 187 30.18 3.11 -23.08
N ALA A 188 29.59 2.14 -22.38
CA ALA A 188 29.72 2.02 -20.93
C ALA A 188 31.20 1.83 -20.53
N ILE A 189 31.92 0.93 -21.21
CA ILE A 189 33.35 0.70 -20.98
C ILE A 189 34.15 1.98 -21.29
N PHE A 190 33.87 2.66 -22.40
CA PHE A 190 34.52 3.91 -22.75
C PHE A 190 34.38 4.97 -21.63
N PHE A 191 33.17 5.20 -21.12
CA PHE A 191 32.97 6.14 -20.01
C PHE A 191 33.58 5.66 -18.69
N GLN A 192 33.68 4.35 -18.47
CA GLN A 192 34.41 3.79 -17.33
C GLN A 192 35.89 4.14 -17.40
N LEU A 193 36.52 4.01 -18.59
CA LEU A 193 37.93 4.37 -18.83
C LEU A 193 38.17 5.87 -18.68
N GLN A 194 37.19 6.71 -19.02
CA GLN A 194 37.21 8.16 -18.79
C GLN A 194 36.90 8.56 -17.33
N GLN A 195 36.84 7.60 -16.41
CA GLN A 195 36.52 7.80 -14.99
C GLN A 195 35.15 8.46 -14.71
N ARG A 196 34.22 8.42 -15.68
CA ARG A 196 32.84 8.91 -15.52
C ARG A 196 31.94 7.78 -15.02
N PHE A 197 32.21 7.30 -13.81
CA PHE A 197 31.66 6.05 -13.27
C PHE A 197 30.12 6.01 -13.18
N VAL A 198 29.47 7.10 -12.76
CA VAL A 198 27.99 7.14 -12.66
C VAL A 198 27.34 7.05 -14.03
N LEU A 199 27.82 7.82 -15.01
CA LEU A 199 27.31 7.79 -16.38
C LEU A 199 27.53 6.42 -17.03
N SER A 200 28.72 5.84 -16.83
CA SER A 200 29.03 4.49 -17.27
C SER A 200 28.08 3.44 -16.68
N ALA A 201 27.79 3.51 -15.37
CA ALA A 201 26.86 2.60 -14.70
C ALA A 201 25.43 2.71 -15.24
N LEU A 202 24.95 3.93 -15.52
CA LEU A 202 23.63 4.14 -16.12
C LEU A 202 23.55 3.56 -17.55
N ILE A 203 24.58 3.76 -18.36
CA ILE A 203 24.65 3.21 -19.73
C ILE A 203 24.75 1.68 -19.69
N LEU A 204 25.50 1.11 -18.75
CA LEU A 204 25.54 -0.34 -18.53
C LEU A 204 24.16 -0.89 -18.16
N GLY A 205 23.43 -0.19 -17.29
CA GLY A 205 22.07 -0.59 -16.92
C GLY A 205 21.10 -0.56 -18.10
N LEU A 206 21.21 0.45 -18.97
CA LEU A 206 20.47 0.54 -20.23
C LEU A 206 20.88 -0.57 -21.22
N ALA A 207 22.17 -0.90 -21.30
CA ALA A 207 22.67 -1.99 -22.15
C ALA A 207 22.07 -3.34 -21.73
N TRP A 208 22.05 -3.62 -20.42
CA TRP A 208 21.40 -4.82 -19.88
C TRP A 208 19.91 -4.84 -20.15
N GLN A 209 19.24 -3.70 -20.09
CA GLN A 209 17.84 -3.66 -20.43
C GLN A 209 17.59 -4.00 -21.92
N GLN A 210 18.41 -3.50 -22.84
CA GLN A 210 18.31 -3.84 -24.27
C GLN A 210 18.67 -5.31 -24.56
N LEU A 211 19.64 -5.88 -23.85
CA LEU A 211 19.97 -7.31 -23.90
C LEU A 211 18.79 -8.17 -23.41
N GLY A 212 18.03 -7.68 -22.42
CA GLY A 212 16.76 -8.27 -21.96
C GLY A 212 15.80 -8.57 -23.10
N TRP A 213 15.64 -7.63 -24.03
CA TRP A 213 14.78 -7.81 -25.22
C TRP A 213 15.30 -8.89 -26.15
N LEU A 214 16.61 -8.94 -26.39
CA LEU A 214 17.19 -9.97 -27.25
C LEU A 214 16.97 -11.37 -26.65
N ILE A 215 17.19 -11.54 -25.35
CA ILE A 215 16.96 -12.83 -24.66
C ILE A 215 15.51 -13.26 -24.82
N HIS A 216 14.59 -12.33 -24.61
CA HIS A 216 13.15 -12.56 -24.75
C HIS A 216 12.82 -13.10 -26.15
N GLU A 217 13.35 -12.49 -27.21
CA GLU A 217 13.12 -12.94 -28.59
C GLU A 217 13.71 -14.32 -28.89
N TYR A 218 14.95 -14.58 -28.44
CA TYR A 218 15.61 -15.87 -28.64
C TYR A 218 14.96 -16.98 -27.83
N ALA A 219 14.54 -16.71 -26.59
CA ALA A 219 13.87 -17.67 -25.73
C ALA A 219 12.45 -18.02 -26.24
N HIS A 220 11.79 -17.10 -26.96
CA HIS A 220 10.54 -17.33 -27.71
C HIS A 220 10.74 -17.90 -29.12
N HIS A 221 11.99 -18.20 -29.49
CA HIS A 221 12.34 -18.76 -30.80
C HIS A 221 11.91 -17.89 -31.99
N GLN A 222 11.94 -16.57 -31.83
CA GLN A 222 11.46 -15.63 -32.84
C GLN A 222 12.45 -15.39 -33.98
N HIS A 223 13.76 -15.57 -33.78
CA HIS A 223 14.75 -15.22 -34.82
C HIS A 223 15.05 -16.39 -35.76
N PHE A 224 15.63 -17.48 -35.26
CA PHE A 224 16.03 -18.61 -36.10
C PHE A 224 14.91 -19.64 -36.25
N ARG A 225 14.85 -20.33 -37.39
CA ARG A 225 13.97 -21.51 -37.55
C ARG A 225 14.43 -22.71 -36.71
N SER A 226 15.72 -22.76 -36.37
CA SER A 226 16.29 -23.81 -35.54
C SER A 226 16.24 -23.41 -34.08
N HIS A 227 15.53 -24.20 -33.27
CA HIS A 227 15.49 -24.04 -31.82
C HIS A 227 16.89 -24.09 -31.18
N TYR A 228 17.82 -24.87 -31.74
CA TYR A 228 19.19 -24.97 -31.24
C TYR A 228 19.92 -23.61 -31.29
N TRP A 229 19.86 -22.91 -32.42
CA TRP A 229 20.55 -21.63 -32.58
C TRP A 229 19.94 -20.54 -31.69
N ASN A 230 18.61 -20.51 -31.59
CA ASN A 230 17.95 -19.61 -30.65
C ASN A 230 18.34 -19.89 -29.20
N ASP A 231 18.31 -21.17 -28.76
CA ASP A 231 18.68 -21.54 -27.40
C ASP A 231 20.16 -21.19 -27.11
N LEU A 232 21.08 -21.45 -28.05
CA LEU A 232 22.49 -21.11 -27.90
C LEU A 232 22.72 -19.60 -27.74
N ILE A 233 22.13 -18.79 -28.61
CA ILE A 233 22.23 -17.33 -28.51
C ILE A 233 21.54 -16.82 -27.25
N SER A 234 20.43 -17.44 -26.85
CA SER A 234 19.76 -17.15 -25.57
C SER A 234 20.73 -17.33 -24.39
N TYR A 235 21.51 -18.42 -24.32
CA TYR A 235 22.51 -18.57 -23.25
C TYR A 235 23.64 -17.54 -23.31
N ILE A 236 24.10 -17.14 -24.51
CA ILE A 236 25.15 -16.13 -24.64
C ILE A 236 24.64 -14.76 -24.19
N VAL A 237 23.49 -14.32 -24.70
CA VAL A 237 22.94 -13.01 -24.38
C VAL A 237 22.40 -13.00 -22.94
N GLY A 238 21.72 -14.07 -22.53
CA GLY A 238 21.02 -14.22 -21.25
C GLY A 238 21.93 -14.56 -20.09
N ASN A 239 22.61 -15.68 -20.17
CA ASN A 239 23.42 -16.13 -19.04
C ASN A 239 24.73 -15.35 -18.98
N LEU A 240 25.44 -15.21 -20.11
CA LEU A 240 26.78 -14.62 -20.11
C LEU A 240 26.78 -13.08 -20.10
N LEU A 241 26.02 -12.42 -20.98
CA LEU A 241 26.04 -10.95 -21.06
C LEU A 241 25.10 -10.27 -20.06
N GLN A 242 23.89 -10.83 -19.88
CA GLN A 242 22.87 -10.26 -19.01
C GLN A 242 22.94 -10.74 -17.56
N GLY A 243 23.37 -11.97 -17.31
CA GLY A 243 23.47 -12.56 -15.98
C GLY A 243 22.20 -13.26 -15.47
N PHE A 244 21.23 -13.55 -16.34
CA PHE A 244 20.00 -14.28 -16.00
C PHE A 244 20.01 -15.70 -16.53
N SER A 245 19.32 -16.63 -15.86
CA SER A 245 19.12 -17.98 -16.38
C SER A 245 18.10 -17.92 -17.51
N SER A 246 18.55 -18.22 -18.74
CA SER A 246 17.64 -18.30 -19.88
C SER A 246 16.62 -19.43 -19.73
N GLY A 247 17.02 -20.57 -19.13
CA GLY A 247 16.12 -21.68 -18.86
C GLY A 247 15.06 -21.34 -17.82
N GLY A 248 15.46 -20.73 -16.70
CA GLY A 248 14.52 -20.33 -15.63
C GLY A 248 13.56 -19.25 -16.10
N TRP A 249 14.07 -18.23 -16.79
CA TRP A 249 13.23 -17.20 -17.39
C TRP A 249 12.24 -17.78 -18.41
N LYS A 250 12.70 -18.68 -19.28
CA LYS A 250 11.85 -19.30 -20.30
C LYS A 250 10.77 -20.21 -19.71
N GLU A 251 11.07 -20.94 -18.64
CA GLU A 251 10.08 -21.76 -17.92
C GLU A 251 8.97 -20.88 -17.34
N GLN A 252 9.37 -19.82 -16.62
CA GLN A 252 8.44 -18.91 -15.96
C GLN A 252 7.62 -18.08 -16.97
N HIS A 253 8.28 -17.47 -17.94
CA HIS A 253 7.63 -16.58 -18.90
C HIS A 253 6.74 -17.34 -19.90
N ASN A 254 7.11 -18.55 -20.31
CA ASN A 254 6.21 -19.34 -21.18
C ASN A 254 4.96 -19.81 -20.44
N MET A 255 5.07 -20.08 -19.13
CA MET A 255 3.89 -20.33 -18.29
C MET A 255 3.01 -19.08 -18.19
N HIS A 256 3.61 -17.90 -18.04
CA HIS A 256 2.88 -16.63 -18.10
C HIS A 256 2.12 -16.45 -19.42
N HIS A 257 2.73 -16.72 -20.57
CA HIS A 257 2.03 -16.69 -21.87
C HIS A 257 0.92 -17.74 -22.01
N ALA A 258 1.06 -18.87 -21.32
CA ALA A 258 0.07 -19.94 -21.33
C ALA A 258 -1.17 -19.59 -20.50
N ALA A 259 -1.00 -18.90 -19.37
CA ALA A 259 -2.07 -18.61 -18.42
C ALA A 259 -1.89 -17.24 -17.74
N THR A 260 -1.82 -16.18 -18.54
CA THR A 260 -1.51 -14.81 -18.08
C THR A 260 -2.48 -14.33 -17.01
N ASN A 261 -1.94 -13.85 -15.88
CA ASN A 261 -2.67 -13.39 -14.70
C ASN A 261 -3.61 -14.42 -14.04
N VAL A 262 -3.39 -15.72 -14.26
CA VAL A 262 -4.15 -16.78 -13.58
C VAL A 262 -3.41 -17.22 -12.32
N ILE A 263 -3.99 -16.96 -11.15
CA ILE A 263 -3.40 -17.22 -9.84
C ILE A 263 -3.14 -18.72 -9.67
N GLY A 264 -1.93 -19.07 -9.22
CA GLY A 264 -1.50 -20.46 -9.05
C GLY A 264 -1.01 -21.13 -10.33
N ARG A 265 -1.24 -20.54 -11.52
CA ARG A 265 -0.65 -20.99 -12.79
C ARG A 265 0.46 -20.04 -13.24
N ASP A 266 0.19 -18.74 -13.29
CA ASP A 266 1.14 -17.71 -13.72
C ASP A 266 2.29 -17.51 -12.71
N GLY A 267 3.52 -17.65 -13.23
CA GLY A 267 4.80 -17.36 -12.57
C GLY A 267 4.97 -15.93 -12.12
N ASP A 268 4.59 -15.02 -13.00
CA ASP A 268 5.05 -13.65 -12.96
C ASP A 268 4.32 -12.84 -11.90
N ILE A 269 3.12 -13.25 -11.48
CA ILE A 269 2.36 -12.58 -10.42
C ILE A 269 2.63 -13.13 -9.02
N ASP A 270 3.51 -14.13 -8.88
CA ASP A 270 3.88 -14.71 -7.59
C ASP A 270 4.95 -13.87 -6.90
N LEU A 271 4.51 -12.77 -6.31
CA LEU A 271 5.38 -11.76 -5.70
C LEU A 271 5.46 -11.86 -4.18
N LEU A 272 4.98 -12.98 -3.63
CA LEU A 272 5.11 -13.28 -2.23
C LEU A 272 6.60 -13.45 -1.85
N PRO A 273 6.98 -13.06 -0.62
CA PRO A 273 6.10 -12.56 0.42
C PRO A 273 5.89 -11.05 0.41
N PHE A 274 6.62 -10.28 -0.40
CA PHE A 274 6.70 -8.82 -0.26
C PHE A 274 5.52 -8.04 -0.87
N TRP A 275 4.78 -8.65 -1.80
CA TRP A 275 3.62 -8.04 -2.45
C TRP A 275 2.46 -9.03 -2.52
N ALA A 276 1.26 -8.51 -2.25
CA ALA A 276 0.00 -9.22 -2.42
C ALA A 276 -0.68 -8.68 -3.66
N ILE A 277 -0.68 -9.51 -4.71
CA ILE A 277 -1.32 -9.19 -5.99
C ILE A 277 -2.82 -9.46 -5.92
N VAL A 278 -3.24 -10.35 -5.03
CA VAL A 278 -4.64 -10.62 -4.72
C VAL A 278 -4.91 -10.71 -3.21
N PRO A 279 -6.15 -10.43 -2.75
CA PRO A 279 -6.52 -10.56 -1.34
C PRO A 279 -6.28 -11.95 -0.74
N SER A 280 -6.32 -13.02 -1.54
CA SER A 280 -6.03 -14.38 -1.06
C SER A 280 -4.58 -14.60 -0.66
N ASP A 281 -3.64 -13.84 -1.21
CA ASP A 281 -2.22 -13.88 -0.81
C ASP A 281 -2.05 -13.52 0.68
N LEU A 282 -2.97 -12.70 1.20
CA LEU A 282 -3.03 -12.32 2.61
C LEU A 282 -3.33 -13.51 3.53
N GLN A 283 -3.99 -14.55 3.02
CA GLN A 283 -4.27 -15.79 3.76
C GLN A 283 -3.01 -16.64 3.91
N GLN A 284 -2.18 -16.73 2.86
CA GLN A 284 -0.92 -17.47 2.89
C GLN A 284 0.12 -16.82 3.80
N MET A 285 0.04 -15.49 3.95
CA MET A 285 0.94 -14.72 4.82
C MET A 285 0.45 -14.60 6.28
N GLN A 286 -0.59 -15.32 6.70
CA GLN A 286 -1.13 -15.22 8.06
C GLN A 286 -0.02 -15.47 9.11
N GLY A 287 0.17 -14.50 10.01
CA GLY A 287 1.23 -14.53 11.04
C GLY A 287 2.58 -13.95 10.61
N SER A 288 2.79 -13.64 9.32
CA SER A 288 4.02 -12.99 8.84
C SER A 288 4.07 -11.50 9.20
N TRP A 289 5.26 -11.00 9.50
CA TRP A 289 5.50 -9.57 9.74
C TRP A 289 5.21 -8.72 8.49
N ILE A 290 5.28 -9.34 7.31
CA ILE A 290 5.17 -8.68 6.02
C ILE A 290 3.74 -8.17 5.76
N LEU A 291 2.72 -8.80 6.34
CA LEU A 291 1.32 -8.32 6.29
C LEU A 291 1.10 -6.89 6.79
N LYS A 292 2.07 -6.29 7.48
CA LYS A 292 2.02 -4.90 7.97
C LYS A 292 2.56 -3.90 6.97
N ILE A 293 3.50 -4.32 6.12
CA ILE A 293 3.98 -3.48 5.04
C ILE A 293 3.00 -3.55 3.88
N ILE A 294 2.38 -4.70 3.61
CA ILE A 294 1.42 -4.91 2.51
C ILE A 294 0.35 -3.79 2.36
N PRO A 295 -0.26 -3.21 3.42
CA PRO A 295 -1.10 -2.01 3.30
C PRO A 295 -0.51 -0.86 2.50
N TYR A 296 0.80 -0.66 2.62
CA TYR A 296 1.58 0.37 1.96
C TYR A 296 2.22 -0.10 0.66
N GLN A 297 1.86 -1.30 0.15
CA GLN A 297 2.47 -1.85 -1.06
C GLN A 297 2.35 -0.91 -2.24
N HIS A 298 1.23 -0.21 -2.40
CA HIS A 298 1.06 0.83 -3.42
C HIS A 298 2.06 2.00 -3.32
N ILE A 299 2.63 2.27 -2.13
CA ILE A 299 3.65 3.31 -1.90
C ILE A 299 5.04 2.78 -2.20
N TYR A 300 5.42 1.62 -1.64
CA TYR A 300 6.77 1.08 -1.83
C TYR A 300 6.94 0.25 -3.11
N TRP A 301 5.87 -0.06 -3.83
CA TRP A 301 5.90 -0.76 -5.13
C TRP A 301 6.82 -0.06 -6.12
N THR A 302 6.61 1.24 -6.33
CA THR A 302 7.48 2.06 -7.21
C THR A 302 8.92 2.13 -6.68
N ILE A 303 9.10 2.22 -5.36
CA ILE A 303 10.44 2.25 -4.74
C ILE A 303 11.14 0.89 -4.89
N ALA A 304 10.39 -0.19 -5.05
CA ALA A 304 10.90 -1.54 -5.26
C ALA A 304 11.30 -1.84 -6.70
N PHE A 305 10.81 -1.08 -7.70
CA PHE A 305 11.14 -1.29 -9.12
C PHE A 305 12.64 -1.38 -9.40
N PRO A 306 13.49 -0.49 -8.86
CA PRO A 306 14.94 -0.64 -8.99
C PRO A 306 15.49 -2.00 -8.54
N PHE A 307 14.84 -2.66 -7.58
CA PHE A 307 15.30 -3.94 -7.03
C PHE A 307 14.86 -5.16 -7.83
N LEU A 308 13.98 -5.02 -8.84
CA LEU A 308 13.45 -6.13 -9.62
C LEU A 308 14.57 -6.97 -10.26
N ARG A 309 15.59 -6.32 -10.82
CA ARG A 309 16.75 -7.02 -11.40
C ARG A 309 17.48 -7.86 -10.38
N ILE A 310 17.68 -7.35 -9.16
CA ILE A 310 18.36 -8.09 -8.09
C ILE A 310 17.55 -9.33 -7.71
N SER A 311 16.22 -9.20 -7.66
CA SER A 311 15.32 -10.34 -7.43
C SER A 311 15.50 -11.42 -8.50
N TRP A 312 15.46 -11.06 -9.79
CA TRP A 312 15.61 -12.01 -10.89
C TRP A 312 17.01 -12.64 -10.99
N LEU A 313 18.05 -11.91 -10.59
CA LEU A 313 19.41 -12.46 -10.45
C LEU A 313 19.44 -13.55 -9.38
N LEU A 314 18.82 -13.31 -8.22
CA LEU A 314 18.75 -14.28 -7.13
C LEU A 314 17.93 -15.51 -7.54
N GLN A 315 16.77 -15.32 -8.16
CA GLN A 315 15.93 -16.40 -8.70
C GLN A 315 16.70 -17.22 -9.74
N SER A 316 17.46 -16.58 -10.64
CA SER A 316 18.31 -17.26 -11.63
C SER A 316 19.37 -18.15 -10.97
N ILE A 317 20.00 -17.68 -9.89
CA ILE A 317 21.00 -18.46 -9.14
C ILE A 317 20.35 -19.67 -8.47
N ILE A 318 19.20 -19.46 -7.80
CA ILE A 318 18.46 -20.52 -7.12
C ILE A 318 17.97 -21.57 -8.13
N PHE A 319 17.43 -21.14 -9.27
CA PHE A 319 16.96 -22.02 -10.33
C PHE A 319 18.10 -22.91 -10.85
N VAL A 320 19.22 -22.29 -11.24
CA VAL A 320 20.37 -22.99 -11.82
C VAL A 320 21.08 -23.90 -10.81
N ALA A 321 21.05 -23.57 -9.52
CA ALA A 321 21.50 -24.46 -8.46
C ALA A 321 20.66 -25.75 -8.43
N ASN A 322 19.34 -25.65 -8.62
CA ASN A 322 18.40 -26.78 -8.52
C ASN A 322 18.11 -27.52 -9.84
N MET A 323 18.55 -27.01 -10.99
CA MET A 323 18.31 -27.63 -12.31
C MET A 323 18.69 -29.13 -12.39
N SER A 324 19.71 -29.58 -11.66
CA SER A 324 20.12 -31.00 -11.63
C SER A 324 19.06 -31.92 -11.02
N ASN A 325 18.23 -31.39 -10.12
CA ASN A 325 17.17 -32.12 -9.44
C ASN A 325 15.78 -31.86 -10.06
N SER A 326 15.72 -31.10 -11.15
CA SER A 326 14.45 -30.77 -11.82
C SER A 326 13.76 -32.04 -12.35
N PRO A 327 12.42 -32.13 -12.28
CA PRO A 327 11.66 -33.24 -12.86
C PRO A 327 11.77 -33.28 -14.39
N PHE A 328 12.03 -32.14 -15.05
CA PHE A 328 12.12 -32.08 -16.51
C PHE A 328 13.53 -32.36 -17.04
N GLU A 329 13.63 -33.21 -18.06
CA GLU A 329 14.91 -33.71 -18.58
C GLU A 329 15.75 -32.61 -19.23
N VAL A 330 15.10 -31.62 -19.86
CA VAL A 330 15.75 -30.50 -20.55
C VAL A 330 16.61 -29.68 -19.59
N HIS A 331 16.13 -29.38 -18.37
CA HIS A 331 16.90 -28.62 -17.39
C HIS A 331 18.08 -29.44 -16.86
N ARG A 332 17.90 -30.73 -16.57
CA ARG A 332 19.01 -31.59 -16.12
C ARG A 332 20.15 -31.65 -17.13
N LYS A 333 19.83 -31.79 -18.42
CA LYS A 333 20.83 -31.84 -19.51
C LYS A 333 21.57 -30.52 -19.71
N ARG A 334 20.91 -29.38 -19.51
CA ARG A 334 21.44 -28.04 -19.79
C ARG A 334 22.07 -27.35 -18.58
N ALA A 335 21.88 -27.88 -17.38
CA ALA A 335 22.36 -27.31 -16.12
C ALA A 335 23.84 -26.88 -16.15
N THR A 336 24.73 -27.70 -16.72
CA THR A 336 26.16 -27.41 -16.79
C THR A 336 26.46 -26.17 -17.63
N VAL A 337 25.81 -26.01 -18.79
CA VAL A 337 26.04 -24.88 -19.69
C VAL A 337 25.57 -23.58 -19.02
N GLU A 338 24.39 -23.58 -18.41
CA GLU A 338 23.85 -22.40 -17.74
C GLU A 338 24.66 -22.00 -16.51
N ARG A 339 25.15 -22.97 -15.72
CA ARG A 339 26.06 -22.74 -14.58
C ARG A 339 27.36 -22.09 -15.03
N LEU A 340 27.99 -22.64 -16.08
CA LEU A 340 29.26 -22.12 -16.59
C LEU A 340 29.08 -20.70 -17.15
N ALA A 341 28.03 -20.45 -17.92
CA ALA A 341 27.78 -19.13 -18.49
C ALA A 341 27.50 -18.06 -17.41
N LEU A 342 26.70 -18.38 -16.37
CA LEU A 342 26.47 -17.48 -15.24
C LEU A 342 27.73 -17.28 -14.39
N LEU A 343 28.53 -18.32 -14.17
CA LEU A 343 29.80 -18.21 -13.48
C LEU A 343 30.73 -17.24 -14.22
N LEU A 344 30.85 -17.40 -15.54
CA LEU A 344 31.64 -16.51 -16.39
C LEU A 344 31.13 -15.06 -16.34
N HIS A 345 29.81 -14.85 -16.36
CA HIS A 345 29.21 -13.53 -16.18
C HIS A 345 29.69 -12.86 -14.89
N TRP A 346 29.53 -13.54 -13.75
CA TRP A 346 29.92 -12.99 -12.46
C TRP A 346 31.43 -12.78 -12.35
N CYS A 347 32.25 -13.68 -12.92
CA CYS A 347 33.69 -13.45 -13.03
C CYS A 347 34.01 -12.16 -13.81
N MET A 348 33.35 -11.92 -14.94
CA MET A 348 33.54 -10.68 -15.71
C MET A 348 33.11 -9.44 -14.92
N VAL A 349 31.99 -9.49 -14.20
CA VAL A 349 31.52 -8.40 -13.35
C VAL A 349 32.52 -8.12 -12.22
N PHE A 350 33.02 -9.15 -11.53
CA PHE A 350 34.02 -8.97 -10.47
C PHE A 350 35.34 -8.41 -11.00
N ILE A 351 35.78 -8.85 -12.17
CA ILE A 351 36.96 -8.30 -12.85
C ILE A 351 36.73 -6.82 -13.20
N GLN A 352 35.57 -6.47 -13.77
CA GLN A 352 35.22 -5.09 -14.09
C GLN A 352 35.23 -4.20 -12.84
N LEU A 353 34.67 -4.67 -11.72
CA LEU A 353 34.67 -3.95 -10.45
C LEU A 353 36.09 -3.84 -9.87
N TYR A 354 36.93 -4.87 -10.01
CA TYR A 354 38.30 -4.85 -9.51
C TYR A 354 39.12 -3.68 -10.09
N TYR A 355 38.93 -3.37 -11.38
CA TYR A 355 39.61 -2.25 -12.05
C TYR A 355 39.08 -0.86 -11.68
N LEU A 356 38.05 -0.74 -10.83
CA LEU A 356 37.62 0.55 -10.30
C LEU A 356 38.50 1.01 -9.12
N PRO A 357 38.79 2.32 -9.02
CA PRO A 357 39.89 2.85 -8.21
C PRO A 357 39.70 2.69 -6.70
N THR A 358 38.47 2.83 -6.18
CA THR A 358 38.20 2.72 -4.74
C THR A 358 37.05 1.76 -4.46
N PHE A 359 37.04 1.18 -3.26
CA PHE A 359 35.95 0.30 -2.82
C PHE A 359 34.58 1.01 -2.83
N GLN A 360 34.54 2.29 -2.46
CA GLN A 360 33.32 3.09 -2.48
C GLN A 360 32.77 3.23 -3.91
N ILE A 361 33.63 3.53 -4.89
CA ILE A 361 33.23 3.64 -6.30
C ILE A 361 32.75 2.29 -6.84
N ARG A 362 33.36 1.18 -6.41
CA ARG A 362 32.90 -0.18 -6.77
C ARG A 362 31.46 -0.42 -6.32
N LEU A 363 31.15 -0.11 -5.06
CA LEU A 363 29.80 -0.27 -4.54
C LEU A 363 28.80 0.64 -5.26
N ILE A 364 29.14 1.92 -5.42
CA ILE A 364 28.27 2.89 -6.12
C ILE A 364 28.00 2.44 -7.56
N TYR A 365 29.04 2.05 -8.30
CA TYR A 365 28.91 1.58 -9.68
C TYR A 365 28.04 0.33 -9.78
N PHE A 366 28.26 -0.64 -8.90
CA PHE A 366 27.47 -1.86 -8.84
C PHE A 366 25.99 -1.54 -8.55
N PHE A 367 25.69 -0.82 -7.46
CA PHE A 367 24.31 -0.54 -7.10
C PHE A 367 23.59 0.33 -8.14
N ILE A 368 24.22 1.38 -8.68
CA ILE A 368 23.58 2.22 -9.71
C ILE A 368 23.26 1.41 -10.96
N SER A 369 24.19 0.59 -11.45
CA SER A 369 23.94 -0.23 -12.66
C SER A 369 22.83 -1.26 -12.45
N GLN A 370 22.80 -1.94 -11.29
CA GLN A 370 21.74 -2.90 -10.97
C GLN A 370 20.38 -2.22 -10.78
N LEU A 371 20.33 -1.15 -10.00
CA LEU A 371 19.10 -0.44 -9.64
C LEU A 371 18.49 0.27 -10.86
N PHE A 372 19.31 0.88 -11.70
CA PHE A 372 18.83 1.52 -12.92
C PHE A 372 18.30 0.52 -13.95
N ALA A 373 19.00 -0.61 -14.14
CA ALA A 373 18.51 -1.69 -15.00
C ALA A 373 17.20 -2.30 -14.46
N GLY A 374 17.10 -2.51 -13.14
CA GLY A 374 15.88 -2.99 -12.50
C GLY A 374 14.72 -2.02 -12.68
N PHE A 375 14.98 -0.72 -12.51
CA PHE A 375 13.99 0.34 -12.75
C PHE A 375 13.46 0.28 -14.18
N LEU A 376 14.33 0.24 -15.19
CA LEU A 376 13.90 0.15 -16.58
C LEU A 376 13.13 -1.15 -16.87
N LEU A 377 13.57 -2.29 -16.34
CA LEU A 377 12.91 -3.57 -16.56
C LEU A 377 11.51 -3.63 -15.95
N ALA A 378 11.34 -3.10 -14.73
CA ALA A 378 10.06 -3.13 -14.02
C ALA A 378 8.96 -2.37 -14.75
N HIS A 379 9.28 -1.24 -15.39
CA HIS A 379 8.28 -0.39 -16.04
C HIS A 379 7.65 -1.01 -17.30
N VAL A 380 8.31 -1.96 -17.99
CA VAL A 380 7.66 -2.66 -19.12
C VAL A 380 6.73 -3.78 -18.63
N VAL A 381 7.15 -4.49 -17.58
CA VAL A 381 6.48 -5.71 -17.11
C VAL A 381 5.22 -5.32 -16.33
N THR A 382 5.36 -4.41 -15.38
CA THR A 382 4.25 -4.00 -14.50
C THR A 382 3.10 -3.33 -15.27
N TYR A 383 3.39 -2.48 -16.23
CA TYR A 383 2.32 -1.79 -16.93
C TYR A 383 1.44 -2.73 -17.78
N ASN A 384 2.06 -3.60 -18.58
CA ASN A 384 1.38 -4.26 -19.69
C ASN A 384 0.47 -5.42 -19.27
N HIS A 385 0.72 -6.02 -18.11
CA HIS A 385 -0.08 -7.13 -17.57
C HIS A 385 -0.27 -7.09 -16.06
N TYR A 386 0.53 -6.36 -15.25
CA TYR A 386 0.16 -6.21 -13.85
C TYR A 386 -1.02 -5.27 -13.68
N SER A 387 -1.19 -4.25 -14.51
CA SER A 387 -2.30 -3.29 -14.32
C SER A 387 -3.68 -3.78 -14.79
N THR A 388 -3.80 -5.08 -15.10
CA THR A 388 -5.03 -5.74 -15.54
C THR A 388 -5.55 -6.70 -14.46
N PRO A 389 -6.82 -7.16 -14.57
CA PRO A 389 -7.39 -8.05 -13.57
C PRO A 389 -6.70 -9.42 -13.52
N LYS A 390 -6.86 -10.11 -12.38
CA LYS A 390 -6.32 -11.45 -12.12
C LYS A 390 -7.46 -12.44 -11.90
N PHE A 391 -7.30 -13.64 -12.42
CA PHE A 391 -8.27 -14.72 -12.30
C PHE A 391 -7.87 -15.70 -11.20
N ARG A 392 -8.84 -16.10 -10.39
CA ARG A 392 -8.66 -17.12 -9.36
C ARG A 392 -9.15 -18.48 -9.87
N THR A 393 -8.37 -19.52 -9.64
CA THR A 393 -8.83 -20.92 -9.78
C THR A 393 -8.98 -21.51 -8.39
N ILE A 394 -10.22 -21.78 -7.96
CA ILE A 394 -10.49 -22.42 -6.66
C ILE A 394 -10.46 -23.93 -6.84
N ASN A 395 -9.35 -24.56 -6.47
CA ASN A 395 -9.31 -26.01 -6.29
C ASN A 395 -9.90 -26.35 -4.90
N ASN A 396 -10.93 -27.19 -4.88
CA ASN A 396 -11.53 -27.87 -3.70
C ASN A 396 -12.58 -27.14 -2.84
N LEU A 397 -13.40 -26.24 -3.38
CA LEU A 397 -14.64 -25.82 -2.69
C LEU A 397 -15.86 -26.07 -3.58
N LYS A 398 -16.67 -27.07 -3.21
CA LYS A 398 -18.05 -27.21 -3.66
C LYS A 398 -18.84 -26.00 -3.17
N VAL A 399 -18.91 -24.94 -3.97
CA VAL A 399 -19.89 -23.87 -3.77
C VAL A 399 -21.09 -24.18 -4.65
N CYS A 400 -22.20 -24.57 -4.02
CA CYS A 400 -23.48 -24.62 -4.69
C CYS A 400 -23.94 -23.18 -4.94
N HIS A 401 -23.75 -22.63 -6.13
CA HIS A 401 -24.62 -21.61 -6.72
C HIS A 401 -24.51 -21.60 -8.25
N ASN A 402 -25.65 -21.78 -8.93
CA ASN A 402 -25.79 -21.71 -10.38
C ASN A 402 -25.76 -20.24 -10.87
N ILE A 403 -24.57 -19.63 -10.94
CA ILE A 403 -24.37 -18.38 -11.66
C ILE A 403 -23.12 -18.56 -12.51
N PHE A 404 -23.29 -18.89 -13.80
CA PHE A 404 -22.23 -18.76 -14.79
C PHE A 404 -21.96 -17.26 -14.96
N THR A 405 -20.87 -16.76 -14.41
CA THR A 405 -20.39 -15.40 -14.69
C THR A 405 -19.64 -15.40 -16.03
N ASP A 406 -19.56 -14.24 -16.70
CA ASP A 406 -18.75 -14.06 -17.93
C ASP A 406 -17.27 -14.46 -17.72
N ASP A 407 -16.80 -14.49 -16.47
CA ASP A 407 -15.42 -14.76 -16.06
C ASP A 407 -14.99 -16.23 -16.28
N ASP A 408 -15.86 -17.20 -15.98
CA ASP A 408 -15.59 -18.62 -16.23
C ASP A 408 -15.46 -18.92 -17.74
N GLN A 409 -16.10 -18.09 -18.56
CA GLN A 409 -16.11 -18.21 -20.01
C GLN A 409 -14.83 -17.62 -20.64
N ILE A 410 -14.28 -16.55 -20.09
CA ILE A 410 -13.01 -15.96 -20.54
C ILE A 410 -11.85 -16.97 -20.40
N LEU A 411 -11.77 -17.70 -19.29
CA LEU A 411 -10.73 -18.72 -19.05
C LEU A 411 -10.76 -19.88 -20.05
N LYS A 412 -11.93 -20.17 -20.65
CA LYS A 412 -12.09 -21.22 -21.67
C LYS A 412 -11.58 -20.80 -23.06
N SER A 413 -11.27 -19.52 -23.29
CA SER A 413 -10.71 -19.03 -24.55
C SER A 413 -9.36 -18.37 -24.34
N TYR A 414 -8.32 -18.95 -24.94
CA TYR A 414 -6.98 -18.33 -24.97
C TYR A 414 -7.02 -16.87 -25.43
N VAL A 415 -7.78 -16.56 -26.48
CA VAL A 415 -7.83 -15.23 -27.09
C VAL A 415 -8.48 -14.23 -26.14
N CYS A 416 -9.61 -14.61 -25.55
CA CYS A 416 -10.30 -13.77 -24.58
C CYS A 416 -9.42 -13.56 -23.34
N LEU A 417 -8.78 -14.61 -22.82
CA LEU A 417 -7.86 -14.51 -21.70
C LEU A 417 -6.73 -13.51 -21.99
N GLN A 418 -6.01 -13.67 -23.10
CA GLN A 418 -4.92 -12.76 -23.46
C GLN A 418 -5.39 -11.32 -23.66
N LEU A 419 -6.55 -11.09 -24.31
CA LEU A 419 -7.11 -9.74 -24.48
C LEU A 419 -7.58 -9.11 -23.16
N TYR A 420 -8.02 -9.91 -22.20
CA TYR A 420 -8.51 -9.45 -20.91
C TYR A 420 -7.36 -9.10 -19.96
N THR A 421 -6.28 -9.89 -20.00
CA THR A 421 -5.18 -9.79 -19.04
C THR A 421 -3.97 -9.03 -19.56
N THR A 422 -4.00 -8.55 -20.80
CA THR A 422 -2.90 -7.76 -21.37
C THR A 422 -3.38 -6.45 -21.98
N ARG A 423 -2.50 -5.45 -22.03
CA ARG A 423 -2.78 -4.15 -22.64
C ARG A 423 -1.56 -3.56 -23.31
N ASN A 424 -1.81 -2.65 -24.24
CA ASN A 424 -0.76 -1.96 -24.96
C ASN A 424 -0.44 -0.58 -24.38
N MET A 425 0.84 -0.21 -24.36
CA MET A 425 1.26 1.18 -24.19
C MET A 425 1.14 1.91 -25.52
N ARG A 426 0.65 3.15 -25.49
CA ARG A 426 0.56 4.00 -26.69
C ARG A 426 1.92 4.08 -27.42
N PRO A 427 1.98 3.68 -28.71
CA PRO A 427 3.22 3.70 -29.48
C PRO A 427 3.84 5.09 -29.64
N GLY A 428 5.16 5.11 -29.77
CA GLY A 428 5.95 6.31 -30.07
C GLY A 428 7.40 5.92 -30.36
N ILE A 429 8.18 6.78 -31.05
CA ILE A 429 9.55 6.42 -31.46
C ILE A 429 10.44 6.05 -30.25
N LEU A 430 10.38 6.85 -29.19
CA LEU A 430 11.12 6.60 -27.96
C LEU A 430 10.61 5.36 -27.22
N ILE A 431 9.29 5.18 -27.15
CA ILE A 431 8.63 4.06 -26.47
C ILE A 431 8.92 2.73 -27.19
N ASP A 432 8.78 2.71 -28.52
CA ASP A 432 9.09 1.56 -29.39
C ASP A 432 10.58 1.16 -29.26
N TRP A 433 11.49 2.13 -29.15
CA TRP A 433 12.92 1.86 -28.98
C TRP A 433 13.26 1.41 -27.55
N LEU A 434 12.82 2.18 -26.55
CA LEU A 434 13.14 1.95 -25.15
C LEU A 434 12.56 0.61 -24.68
N TRP A 435 11.27 0.35 -24.90
CA TRP A 435 10.61 -0.91 -24.52
C TRP A 435 10.78 -2.02 -25.55
N GLY A 436 11.57 -1.77 -26.59
CA GLY A 436 11.93 -2.76 -27.58
C GLY A 436 10.77 -3.30 -28.40
N GLY A 437 9.62 -2.63 -28.49
CA GLY A 437 8.43 -3.16 -29.17
C GLY A 437 7.56 -4.06 -28.29
N LEU A 438 7.87 -4.22 -27.01
CA LEU A 438 6.97 -4.88 -26.04
C LEU A 438 5.90 -3.93 -25.50
N ASN A 439 5.82 -2.70 -26.01
CA ASN A 439 4.62 -1.86 -25.86
C ASN A 439 3.40 -2.42 -26.61
N TYR A 440 3.59 -3.38 -27.51
CA TYR A 440 2.55 -4.14 -28.23
C TYR A 440 2.31 -5.49 -27.54
N GLN A 441 1.98 -5.47 -26.24
CA GLN A 441 1.81 -6.67 -25.43
C GLN A 441 0.67 -7.56 -25.88
N ILE A 442 -0.47 -6.99 -26.30
CA ILE A 442 -1.62 -7.76 -26.79
C ILE A 442 -1.20 -8.62 -27.99
N GLU A 443 -0.56 -8.01 -29.00
CA GLU A 443 -0.09 -8.74 -30.18
C GLU A 443 0.96 -9.77 -29.81
N HIS A 444 1.85 -9.43 -28.88
CA HIS A 444 2.88 -10.34 -28.40
C HIS A 444 2.27 -11.56 -27.70
N HIS A 445 1.29 -11.38 -26.82
CA HIS A 445 0.63 -12.48 -26.12
C HIS A 445 -0.25 -13.30 -27.02
N LEU A 446 -0.93 -12.70 -28.00
CA LEU A 446 -1.68 -13.47 -29.00
C LEU A 446 -0.77 -14.28 -29.93
N PHE A 447 0.47 -13.79 -30.16
CA PHE A 447 1.46 -14.43 -31.02
C PHE A 447 2.89 -14.40 -30.43
N PRO A 448 3.19 -15.20 -29.38
CA PRO A 448 4.48 -15.13 -28.69
C PRO A 448 5.68 -15.46 -29.58
N SER A 449 5.49 -16.28 -30.61
CA SER A 449 6.52 -16.62 -31.61
C SER A 449 6.68 -15.58 -32.73
N MET A 450 5.87 -14.51 -32.75
CA MET A 450 5.98 -13.46 -33.75
C MET A 450 7.15 -12.51 -33.45
N PRO A 451 8.06 -12.27 -34.41
CA PRO A 451 9.16 -11.33 -34.23
C PRO A 451 8.67 -9.91 -33.93
N ARG A 452 9.28 -9.25 -32.95
CA ARG A 452 8.78 -7.96 -32.41
C ARG A 452 8.70 -6.82 -33.43
N HIS A 453 9.50 -6.84 -34.49
CA HIS A 453 9.45 -5.82 -35.55
C HIS A 453 8.15 -5.88 -36.38
N ASN A 454 7.40 -6.97 -36.29
CA ASN A 454 6.12 -7.15 -36.97
C ASN A 454 4.91 -6.75 -36.09
N LEU A 455 5.06 -6.67 -34.76
CA LEU A 455 3.95 -6.39 -33.84
C LEU A 455 3.26 -5.05 -34.14
N LYS A 456 4.04 -4.02 -34.46
CA LYS A 456 3.51 -2.71 -34.87
C LYS A 456 2.62 -2.78 -36.12
N MET A 457 2.98 -3.64 -37.08
CA MET A 457 2.21 -3.82 -38.32
C MET A 457 0.96 -4.68 -38.09
N VAL A 458 1.01 -5.58 -37.10
CA VAL A 458 -0.09 -6.48 -36.75
C VAL A 458 -1.11 -5.82 -35.83
N MET A 459 -0.72 -4.82 -35.04
CA MET A 459 -1.60 -4.04 -34.16
C MET A 459 -2.92 -3.57 -34.81
N PRO A 460 -2.92 -2.92 -35.99
CA PRO A 460 -4.18 -2.52 -36.66
C PRO A 460 -5.04 -3.74 -37.08
N LEU A 461 -4.42 -4.85 -37.45
CA LEU A 461 -5.13 -6.07 -37.85
C LEU A 461 -5.78 -6.77 -36.64
N VAL A 462 -5.13 -6.72 -35.47
CA VAL A 462 -5.71 -7.21 -34.22
C VAL A 462 -6.87 -6.32 -33.78
N LYS A 463 -6.77 -5.00 -33.93
CA LYS A 463 -7.90 -4.08 -33.69
C LYS A 463 -9.10 -4.38 -34.58
N GLU A 464 -8.87 -4.63 -35.86
CA GLU A 464 -9.91 -5.05 -36.81
C GLU A 464 -10.55 -6.35 -36.36
N PHE A 465 -9.75 -7.37 -36.02
CA PHE A 465 -10.24 -8.64 -35.46
C PHE A 465 -11.10 -8.44 -34.20
N CYS A 466 -10.65 -7.62 -33.25
CA CYS A 466 -11.40 -7.31 -32.03
C CYS A 466 -12.73 -6.62 -32.36
N THR A 467 -12.73 -5.67 -33.30
CA THR A 467 -13.94 -4.95 -33.74
C THR A 467 -14.94 -5.90 -34.40
N GLU A 468 -14.48 -6.77 -35.31
CA GLU A 468 -15.31 -7.78 -35.99
C GLU A 468 -15.98 -8.77 -35.03
N ASN A 469 -15.33 -9.06 -33.90
CA ASN A 469 -15.81 -10.01 -32.89
C ASN A 469 -16.48 -9.33 -31.68
N ASN A 470 -16.63 -8.00 -31.71
CA ASN A 470 -17.14 -7.18 -30.62
C ASN A 470 -16.40 -7.46 -29.28
N LEU A 471 -15.07 -7.57 -29.37
CA LEU A 471 -14.15 -7.78 -28.27
C LEU A 471 -13.40 -6.49 -27.93
N PRO A 472 -13.09 -6.26 -26.66
CA PRO A 472 -12.34 -5.09 -26.25
C PRO A 472 -10.86 -5.18 -26.54
N TYR A 473 -10.28 -4.00 -26.75
CA TYR A 473 -8.87 -3.82 -27.08
C TYR A 473 -8.32 -2.63 -26.30
N MET A 474 -7.42 -2.90 -25.34
CA MET A 474 -6.95 -1.91 -24.37
C MET A 474 -5.65 -1.22 -24.81
N VAL A 475 -5.66 0.12 -24.88
CA VAL A 475 -4.47 0.94 -25.12
C VAL A 475 -4.51 2.18 -24.24
N ASN A 476 -3.51 2.36 -23.38
CA ASN A 476 -3.45 3.50 -22.47
C ASN A 476 -2.14 4.30 -22.66
N GLY A 477 -2.09 5.50 -22.07
CA GLY A 477 -0.84 6.24 -21.92
C GLY A 477 0.09 5.58 -20.89
N TYR A 478 1.40 5.82 -20.96
CA TYR A 478 2.38 5.23 -20.03
C TYR A 478 2.09 5.58 -18.55
N PHE A 479 1.90 6.87 -18.25
CA PHE A 479 1.61 7.31 -16.87
C PHE A 479 0.22 6.87 -16.38
N GLU A 480 -0.72 6.69 -17.30
CA GLU A 480 -2.07 6.25 -17.00
C GLU A 480 -2.10 4.81 -16.49
N GLY A 481 -1.48 3.87 -17.21
CA GLY A 481 -1.41 2.49 -16.73
C GLY A 481 -0.49 2.32 -15.52
N TRP A 482 0.54 3.17 -15.34
CA TRP A 482 1.29 3.22 -14.08
C TRP A 482 0.40 3.65 -12.89
N LEU A 483 -0.48 4.62 -13.11
CA LEU A 483 -1.46 5.03 -12.11
C LEU A 483 -2.47 3.91 -11.79
N MET A 484 -2.94 3.20 -12.83
CA MET A 484 -3.86 2.06 -12.68
C MET A 484 -3.25 0.93 -11.84
N GLU A 485 -1.97 0.65 -12.02
CA GLU A 485 -1.25 -0.35 -11.21
C GLU A 485 -1.22 0.04 -9.72
N ILE A 486 -0.85 1.30 -9.43
CA ILE A 486 -0.83 1.81 -8.05
C ILE A 486 -2.24 1.75 -7.43
N GLN A 487 -3.26 2.09 -8.21
CA GLN A 487 -4.66 2.03 -7.79
C GLN A 487 -5.10 0.59 -7.50
N GLN A 488 -4.73 -0.39 -8.33
CA GLN A 488 -5.03 -1.81 -8.08
C GLN A 488 -4.37 -2.32 -6.79
N MET A 489 -3.10 -2.00 -6.59
CA MET A 489 -2.35 -2.34 -5.37
C MET A 489 -2.94 -1.69 -4.12
N ALA A 490 -3.47 -0.47 -4.23
CA ALA A 490 -4.17 0.25 -3.16
C ALA A 490 -5.58 -0.33 -2.90
N ALA A 491 -6.25 -0.83 -3.93
CA ALA A 491 -7.57 -1.43 -3.81
C ALA A 491 -7.54 -2.81 -3.11
N ASN A 492 -6.52 -3.63 -3.35
CA ASN A 492 -6.31 -4.90 -2.63
C ASN A 492 -6.21 -4.68 -1.10
N TYR A 493 -5.66 -3.55 -0.66
CA TYR A 493 -5.68 -3.15 0.75
C TYR A 493 -7.05 -2.61 1.19
N SER A 494 -7.67 -1.78 0.34
CA SER A 494 -8.99 -1.22 0.60
C SER A 494 -10.04 -2.32 0.78
N GLN A 495 -9.96 -3.43 0.05
CA GLN A 495 -10.83 -4.60 0.21
C GLN A 495 -10.69 -5.28 1.57
N ARG A 496 -9.52 -5.26 2.21
CA ARG A 496 -9.37 -5.77 3.59
C ARG A 496 -9.99 -4.84 4.63
N LYS A 497 -10.01 -3.53 4.34
CA LYS A 497 -10.76 -2.53 5.12
C LYS A 497 -12.26 -2.65 4.82
N SER A 498 -12.60 -3.02 3.58
CA SER A 498 -13.95 -3.20 3.10
C SER A 498 -14.56 -4.49 3.68
N ASP A 499 -13.94 -5.65 3.62
CA ASP A 499 -14.53 -6.89 4.17
C ASP A 499 -14.67 -6.90 5.70
N LYS A 500 -14.10 -5.90 6.40
CA LYS A 500 -14.31 -5.66 7.83
C LYS A 500 -15.18 -4.45 8.16
N VAL A 501 -15.55 -3.61 7.18
CA VAL A 501 -16.32 -2.35 7.37
C VAL A 501 -17.46 -2.19 6.33
N MET A 502 -17.54 -3.01 5.29
CA MET A 502 -18.44 -2.88 4.13
C MET A 502 -19.86 -3.25 4.41
N ASP A 503 -20.16 -3.96 5.49
CA ASP A 503 -21.54 -4.37 5.72
C ASP A 503 -22.40 -3.26 6.32
N GLU A 504 -21.82 -2.10 6.73
CA GLU A 504 -22.62 -1.08 7.43
C GLU A 504 -22.52 0.36 6.88
N ASP A 505 -21.44 0.75 6.17
CA ASP A 505 -21.17 2.18 5.95
C ASP A 505 -21.49 2.81 4.58
N SER A 506 -21.99 2.05 3.58
CA SER A 506 -22.18 2.58 2.20
C SER A 506 -23.63 2.68 1.70
N THR A 507 -24.60 2.62 2.62
CA THR A 507 -26.04 2.74 2.34
C THR A 507 -26.56 4.15 2.62
N ASP A 508 -27.67 4.53 1.96
CA ASP A 508 -28.43 5.71 2.34
C ASP A 508 -28.83 5.61 3.82
N PHE A 509 -28.71 6.70 4.58
CA PHE A 509 -29.05 6.71 5.99
C PHE A 509 -29.93 7.88 6.37
N ARG A 510 -30.64 7.76 7.49
CA ARG A 510 -31.49 8.84 8.02
C ARG A 510 -30.76 9.56 9.14
N LEU A 511 -30.99 10.87 9.24
CA LEU A 511 -30.62 11.66 10.42
C LEU A 511 -31.78 12.59 10.77
N LYS A 512 -31.88 13.02 12.02
CA LYS A 512 -32.96 13.91 12.47
C LYS A 512 -32.44 15.34 12.65
N ILE A 513 -33.11 16.32 12.05
CA ILE A 513 -32.84 17.76 12.22
C ILE A 513 -34.17 18.48 12.44
N ASP A 514 -34.26 19.29 13.51
CA ASP A 514 -35.45 20.06 13.90
C ASP A 514 -36.71 19.19 13.99
N GLY A 515 -36.57 18.00 14.61
CA GLY A 515 -37.70 17.09 14.79
C GLY A 515 -38.05 16.23 13.56
N LYS A 516 -37.44 16.47 12.38
CA LYS A 516 -37.75 15.76 11.13
C LYS A 516 -36.64 14.78 10.74
N TRP A 517 -37.02 13.54 10.40
CA TRP A 517 -36.11 12.56 9.82
C TRP A 517 -35.90 12.84 8.32
N LEU A 518 -34.64 13.02 7.94
CA LEU A 518 -34.20 13.32 6.58
C LEU A 518 -33.41 12.13 6.04
N LEU A 519 -33.77 11.65 4.84
CA LEU A 519 -32.97 10.66 4.13
C LEU A 519 -31.77 11.33 3.46
N ILE A 520 -30.56 10.93 3.84
CA ILE A 520 -29.30 11.42 3.31
C ILE A 520 -28.76 10.42 2.30
N THR A 521 -28.92 10.76 1.02
CA THR A 521 -28.47 9.90 -0.08
C THR A 521 -26.95 9.86 -0.18
N ARG A 522 -26.40 8.74 -0.64
CA ARG A 522 -24.96 8.57 -0.93
C ARG A 522 -24.37 9.72 -1.74
N ASP A 523 -25.11 10.21 -2.74
CA ASP A 523 -24.68 11.32 -3.59
C ASP A 523 -24.63 12.67 -2.86
N PHE A 524 -25.48 12.87 -1.85
CA PHE A 524 -25.40 14.04 -0.99
C PHE A 524 -24.21 13.95 -0.04
N GLN A 525 -23.98 12.77 0.55
CA GLN A 525 -22.83 12.50 1.43
C GLN A 525 -21.51 12.85 0.72
N LYS A 526 -21.29 12.33 -0.49
CA LYS A 526 -20.08 12.60 -1.31
C LYS A 526 -19.88 14.06 -1.70
N ARG A 527 -20.93 14.90 -1.65
CA ARG A 527 -20.85 16.33 -2.00
C ARG A 527 -20.83 17.23 -0.78
N HIS A 528 -20.91 16.68 0.43
CA HIS A 528 -20.95 17.47 1.64
C HIS A 528 -19.58 18.16 1.88
N PRO A 529 -19.54 19.50 2.09
CA PRO A 529 -18.29 20.25 2.21
C PRO A 529 -17.54 19.99 3.52
N GLY A 530 -18.17 19.34 4.50
CA GLY A 530 -17.57 18.91 5.76
C GLY A 530 -16.98 17.49 5.74
N GLY A 531 -16.95 16.82 4.58
CA GLY A 531 -16.42 15.45 4.46
C GLY A 531 -17.25 14.41 5.22
N SER A 532 -16.56 13.45 5.83
CA SER A 532 -17.15 12.29 6.52
C SER A 532 -17.90 12.60 7.82
N VAL A 533 -17.79 13.82 8.34
CA VAL A 533 -18.41 14.25 9.62
C VAL A 533 -19.91 13.93 9.70
N ILE A 534 -20.64 14.02 8.58
CA ILE A 534 -22.09 13.77 8.54
C ILE A 534 -22.48 12.32 8.88
N ILE A 535 -21.57 11.36 8.67
CA ILE A 535 -21.82 9.92 8.88
C ILE A 535 -21.92 9.57 10.37
N HIS A 536 -21.27 10.34 11.25
CA HIS A 536 -21.27 10.10 12.70
C HIS A 536 -22.66 10.24 13.35
N TYR A 537 -23.62 10.86 12.68
CA TYR A 537 -25.01 10.99 13.14
C TYR A 537 -25.99 10.12 12.35
N ARG A 538 -25.50 9.02 11.77
CA ARG A 538 -26.34 7.95 11.21
C ARG A 538 -27.38 7.52 12.25
N ASP A 539 -28.65 7.57 11.87
CA ASP A 539 -29.79 7.19 12.70
C ASP A 539 -29.90 7.97 14.04
N ALA A 540 -29.32 9.18 14.11
CA ALA A 540 -29.30 10.00 15.33
C ALA A 540 -29.86 11.42 15.10
N ASP A 541 -30.13 12.13 16.20
CA ASP A 541 -30.53 13.54 16.18
C ASP A 541 -29.28 14.44 16.04
N ALA A 542 -29.13 15.02 14.87
CA ALA A 542 -28.03 15.91 14.50
C ALA A 542 -28.42 17.39 14.63
N THR A 543 -29.59 17.73 15.19
CA THR A 543 -30.12 19.11 15.24
C THR A 543 -29.11 20.09 15.84
N GLN A 544 -28.62 19.79 17.05
CA GLN A 544 -27.72 20.68 17.78
C GLN A 544 -26.37 20.86 17.06
N VAL A 545 -25.87 19.78 16.48
CA VAL A 545 -24.59 19.75 15.74
C VAL A 545 -24.72 20.54 14.44
N PHE A 546 -25.83 20.37 13.73
CA PHE A 546 -26.12 21.14 12.52
C PHE A 546 -26.04 22.64 12.82
N HIS A 547 -26.74 23.11 13.86
CA HIS A 547 -26.69 24.52 14.26
C HIS A 547 -25.29 24.94 14.68
N ALA A 548 -24.59 24.16 15.50
CA ALA A 548 -23.23 24.48 15.97
C ALA A 548 -22.24 24.78 14.81
N PHE A 549 -22.28 23.98 13.73
CA PHE A 549 -21.39 24.12 12.58
C PHE A 549 -21.92 25.02 11.44
N HIS A 550 -23.22 25.28 11.38
CA HIS A 550 -23.87 26.00 10.27
C HIS A 550 -24.47 27.35 10.63
N GLU A 551 -24.36 27.77 11.90
CA GLU A 551 -24.85 29.07 12.35
C GLU A 551 -24.30 30.22 11.50
N GLY A 552 -25.19 31.12 11.08
CA GLY A 552 -24.88 32.24 10.19
C GLY A 552 -24.75 31.92 8.68
N SER A 553 -24.85 30.65 8.26
CA SER A 553 -24.72 30.26 6.84
C SER A 553 -26.05 30.21 6.09
N ARG A 554 -26.41 31.29 5.39
CA ARG A 554 -27.64 31.34 4.57
C ARG A 554 -27.74 30.20 3.55
N SER A 555 -26.61 29.76 2.99
CA SER A 555 -26.57 28.67 2.02
C SER A 555 -26.88 27.31 2.66
N ALA A 556 -26.36 27.03 3.85
CA ALA A 556 -26.60 25.77 4.54
C ALA A 556 -28.07 25.63 4.96
N TYR A 557 -28.64 26.69 5.54
CA TYR A 557 -30.07 26.71 5.87
C TYR A 557 -30.97 26.61 4.64
N LYS A 558 -30.60 27.22 3.50
CA LYS A 558 -31.34 27.04 2.23
C LYS A 558 -31.27 25.59 1.72
N GLN A 559 -30.12 24.91 1.87
CA GLN A 559 -29.99 23.49 1.52
C GLN A 559 -30.80 22.60 2.47
N LEU A 560 -30.82 22.89 3.77
CA LEU A 560 -31.66 22.18 4.74
C LEU A 560 -33.15 22.29 4.37
N GLU A 561 -33.62 23.48 4.00
CA GLU A 561 -35.01 23.67 3.55
C GLU A 561 -35.33 22.89 2.27
N LEU A 562 -34.37 22.75 1.35
CA LEU A 562 -34.54 21.92 0.15
C LEU A 562 -34.58 20.43 0.48
N LEU A 563 -33.76 19.97 1.44
CA LEU A 563 -33.76 18.58 1.91
C LEU A 563 -35.06 18.25 2.66
N LYS A 564 -35.51 19.13 3.55
CA LYS A 564 -36.81 19.02 4.23
C LYS A 564 -37.99 18.98 3.26
N LYS A 565 -37.86 19.56 2.06
CA LYS A 565 -38.90 19.50 1.00
C LYS A 565 -38.84 18.25 0.13
N ARG A 566 -37.67 17.63 -0.05
CA ARG A 566 -37.46 16.55 -1.03
C ARG A 566 -37.35 15.16 -0.40
N ASN A 567 -36.86 15.06 0.83
CA ASN A 567 -36.42 13.82 1.45
C ASN A 567 -36.99 13.63 2.87
N CYS A 568 -38.11 14.28 3.20
CA CYS A 568 -38.79 14.11 4.49
C CYS A 568 -39.50 12.75 4.53
N ILE A 569 -39.21 11.95 5.55
CA ILE A 569 -39.87 10.67 5.77
C ILE A 569 -41.08 10.91 6.66
N ASP A 570 -42.25 11.09 6.05
CA ASP A 570 -43.53 11.22 6.76
C ASP A 570 -44.18 9.83 6.90
N ASN A 571 -43.68 9.00 7.81
CA ASN A 571 -44.51 8.05 8.57
C ASN A 571 -43.71 7.30 9.64
N ILE A 572 -44.28 7.36 10.84
CA ILE A 572 -43.92 6.61 12.05
C ILE A 572 -44.49 5.20 11.88
N ASP A 573 -43.65 4.16 11.95
CA ASP A 573 -43.99 2.99 12.77
C ASP A 573 -42.84 2.00 12.94
N ARG A 574 -42.72 1.52 14.19
CA ARG A 574 -41.82 0.49 14.76
C ARG A 574 -40.39 0.95 15.08
N PHE A 575 -40.18 1.44 16.31
CA PHE A 575 -39.66 0.65 17.44
C PHE A 575 -39.72 1.52 18.71
N ASN A 576 -40.29 0.96 19.78
CA ASN A 576 -40.69 1.64 21.00
C ASN A 576 -39.55 2.40 21.71
N THR A 577 -39.87 3.65 22.06
CA THR A 577 -39.21 4.43 23.11
C THR A 577 -39.75 4.01 24.47
N ASN A 578 -38.89 3.77 25.46
CA ASN A 578 -39.25 3.96 26.85
C ASN A 578 -38.21 4.88 27.51
N SER A 579 -38.76 5.95 28.08
CA SER A 579 -38.16 6.88 29.03
C SER A 579 -37.74 6.17 30.31
N ASP A 580 -36.80 6.76 31.04
CA ASP A 580 -37.02 7.15 32.44
C ASP A 580 -35.88 8.06 32.93
N ASP A 581 -36.26 9.31 33.22
CA ASP A 581 -35.50 10.31 33.96
C ASP A 581 -35.75 10.14 35.46
N ASN A 582 -34.71 10.31 36.28
CA ASN A 582 -34.71 11.09 37.54
C ASN A 582 -33.45 10.82 38.38
N CYS A 583 -32.67 11.86 38.71
CA CYS A 583 -32.47 12.36 40.07
C CYS A 583 -31.44 13.51 40.14
N ILE A 584 -31.72 14.44 41.03
CA ILE A 584 -31.08 15.75 41.29
C ILE A 584 -30.11 15.65 42.50
N ASP A 585 -29.21 16.64 42.64
CA ASP A 585 -28.66 17.27 43.87
C ASP A 585 -27.13 17.41 43.81
N GLU A 586 -26.40 18.48 44.20
CA GLU A 586 -26.61 19.90 44.49
C GLU A 586 -25.19 20.51 44.82
N ILE A 587 -24.95 21.82 44.61
CA ILE A 587 -23.95 22.72 45.30
C ILE A 587 -22.44 22.63 44.84
N ASN A 588 -21.59 23.67 44.68
CA ASN A 588 -21.50 25.07 45.14
C ASN A 588 -20.67 25.96 44.18
N VAL A 589 -20.93 27.28 44.18
CA VAL A 589 -20.14 28.33 43.52
C VAL A 589 -19.22 29.00 44.56
N SER A 590 -17.98 29.33 44.19
CA SER A 590 -17.30 30.48 44.79
C SER A 590 -16.54 31.33 43.76
N SER A 591 -16.81 32.63 43.83
CA SER A 591 -16.18 33.75 43.12
C SER A 591 -14.86 34.14 43.75
N TYR A 592 -13.90 34.67 42.98
CA TYR A 592 -12.81 35.47 43.54
C TYR A 592 -12.46 36.71 42.71
N ASN A 593 -12.17 37.76 43.48
CA ASN A 593 -11.97 39.16 43.11
C ASN A 593 -10.54 39.54 43.54
N LEU A 594 -9.72 40.15 42.69
CA LEU A 594 -8.35 40.60 43.01
C LEU A 594 -8.15 42.04 42.54
N SER A 595 -7.52 42.87 43.38
CA SER A 595 -7.41 44.31 43.17
C SER A 595 -6.30 44.72 42.19
N GLU A 596 -6.58 45.75 41.38
CA GLU A 596 -5.75 46.35 40.31
C GLU A 596 -4.30 46.68 40.74
N THR A 597 -4.07 46.91 42.03
CA THR A 597 -2.75 47.18 42.62
C THR A 597 -1.82 45.97 42.64
N LYS A 598 -2.34 44.74 42.78
CA LYS A 598 -1.55 43.50 42.76
C LYS A 598 -1.15 43.10 41.34
N GLU A 599 -2.00 43.42 40.38
CA GLU A 599 -1.79 43.18 38.95
C GLU A 599 -0.68 44.08 38.38
N LYS A 600 -0.66 45.37 38.76
CA LYS A 600 0.41 46.31 38.36
C LYS A 600 1.79 45.93 38.91
N GLN A 601 1.86 45.32 40.09
CA GLN A 601 3.13 44.85 40.68
C GLN A 601 3.70 43.63 39.94
N ILE A 602 2.84 42.69 39.51
CA ILE A 602 3.24 41.50 38.75
C ILE A 602 3.80 41.90 37.37
N VAL A 603 3.15 42.87 36.71
CA VAL A 603 3.62 43.40 35.42
C VAL A 603 4.97 44.10 35.57
N LYS A 604 5.19 44.85 36.64
CA LYS A 604 6.46 45.55 36.88
C LYS A 604 7.62 44.57 37.14
N ASN A 605 7.38 43.52 37.93
CA ASN A 605 8.37 42.46 38.19
C ASN A 605 8.73 41.67 36.92
N PHE A 606 7.75 41.48 36.02
CA PHE A 606 7.96 40.82 34.74
C PHE A 606 8.78 41.66 33.74
N VAL A 607 8.61 42.98 33.75
CA VAL A 607 9.41 43.89 32.90
C VAL A 607 10.88 43.95 33.35
N THR A 608 11.14 43.95 34.66
CA THR A 608 12.51 43.93 35.20
C THR A 608 13.24 42.63 34.89
N LEU A 609 12.57 41.48 35.05
CA LEU A 609 13.11 40.16 34.67
C LEU A 609 13.45 40.10 33.17
N ARG A 610 12.64 40.74 32.32
CA ARG A 610 12.89 40.83 30.87
C ARG A 610 14.14 41.65 30.55
N GLU A 611 14.40 42.74 31.27
CA GLU A 611 15.57 43.60 31.04
C GLU A 611 16.88 42.96 31.51
N GLU A 612 16.85 42.21 32.63
CA GLU A 612 18.00 41.44 33.13
C GLU A 612 18.41 40.31 32.17
N LEU A 613 17.43 39.58 31.62
CA LEU A 613 17.68 38.49 30.66
C LEU A 613 18.21 39.00 29.30
N ILE A 614 17.96 40.26 28.94
CA ILE A 614 18.50 40.90 27.72
C ILE A 614 19.97 41.31 27.92
N ALA A 615 20.35 41.74 29.13
CA ALA A 615 21.72 42.15 29.46
C ALA A 615 22.72 40.99 29.52
N GLU A 616 22.25 39.77 29.80
CA GLU A 616 23.08 38.55 29.88
C GLU A 616 23.35 37.87 28.52
N GLY A 617 22.90 38.44 27.40
CA GLY A 617 23.21 37.93 26.06
C GLY A 617 22.50 36.61 25.70
N LEU A 618 21.45 36.23 26.44
CA LEU A 618 20.65 35.02 26.18
C LEU A 618 19.63 35.17 25.04
N PHE A 619 19.66 36.28 24.29
CA PHE A 619 18.69 36.62 23.24
C PHE A 619 19.27 36.58 21.80
N ASP A 620 20.01 35.53 21.42
CA ASP A 620 20.10 35.14 20.00
C ASP A 620 18.77 34.47 19.56
N VAL A 621 17.70 35.27 19.41
CA VAL A 621 16.30 34.81 19.23
C VAL A 621 15.82 34.86 17.78
N LEU A 622 16.50 34.14 16.89
CA LEU A 622 15.86 33.76 15.63
C LEU A 622 15.03 32.46 15.74
N ASP A 623 15.34 31.57 16.69
CA ASP A 623 14.75 30.22 16.71
C ASP A 623 13.44 30.13 17.54
N ILE A 624 13.39 30.76 18.72
CA ILE A 624 12.19 30.77 19.58
C ILE A 624 11.11 31.68 18.97
N SER A 625 11.49 32.79 18.34
CA SER A 625 10.54 33.70 17.68
C SER A 625 9.82 33.02 16.52
N ASN A 626 10.54 32.28 15.66
CA ASN A 626 9.93 31.53 14.57
C ASN A 626 8.98 30.43 15.09
N THR A 627 9.39 29.73 16.15
CA THR A 627 8.58 28.69 16.78
C THR A 627 7.27 29.22 17.37
N LEU A 628 7.31 30.37 18.07
CA LEU A 628 6.12 31.05 18.59
C LEU A 628 5.25 31.62 17.47
N CYS A 629 5.84 32.16 16.40
CA CYS A 629 5.10 32.59 15.22
C CYS A 629 4.32 31.43 14.60
N TRP A 630 4.93 30.26 14.47
CA TRP A 630 4.29 29.07 13.91
C TRP A 630 3.10 28.62 14.77
N GLN A 631 3.23 28.64 16.10
CA GLN A 631 2.10 28.37 17.00
C GLN A 631 0.94 29.35 16.77
N GLN A 632 1.23 30.66 16.70
CA GLN A 632 0.21 31.70 16.53
C GLN A 632 -0.49 31.63 15.16
N PHE A 633 0.23 31.31 14.08
CA PHE A 633 -0.39 31.05 12.78
C PHE A 633 -1.24 29.79 12.77
N GLY A 634 -0.89 28.78 13.58
CA GLY A 634 -1.76 27.63 13.84
C GLY A 634 -3.13 28.03 14.37
N TRP A 635 -3.19 29.00 15.28
CA TRP A 635 -4.45 29.52 15.80
C TRP A 635 -5.28 30.25 14.75
N LEU A 636 -4.64 30.99 13.85
CA LEU A 636 -5.35 31.63 12.74
C LEU A 636 -5.92 30.59 11.77
N THR A 637 -5.15 29.58 11.40
CA THR A 637 -5.62 28.47 10.55
C THR A 637 -6.84 27.80 11.17
N HIS A 638 -6.78 27.53 12.48
CA HIS A 638 -7.87 26.97 13.25
C HIS A 638 -9.16 27.81 13.14
N ASP A 639 -9.07 29.12 13.40
CA ASP A 639 -10.24 30.02 13.41
C ASP A 639 -10.87 30.15 12.02
N PHE A 640 -10.04 30.26 10.98
CA PHE A 640 -10.52 30.35 9.60
C PHE A 640 -11.18 29.04 9.14
N CYS A 641 -10.66 27.88 9.55
CA CYS A 641 -11.30 26.59 9.29
C CYS A 641 -12.70 26.49 9.93
N HIS A 642 -12.86 27.06 11.12
CA HIS A 642 -14.13 27.19 11.86
C HIS A 642 -15.03 28.35 11.42
N GLN A 643 -14.60 29.12 10.42
CA GLN A 643 -15.38 30.22 9.85
C GLN A 643 -15.62 31.39 10.83
N GLN A 644 -14.79 31.55 11.85
CA GLN A 644 -14.99 32.53 12.92
C GLN A 644 -14.72 34.00 12.52
N PRO A 645 -13.65 34.33 11.76
CA PRO A 645 -13.24 35.72 11.57
C PRO A 645 -14.18 36.53 10.64
N SER A 646 -14.79 35.88 9.64
CA SER A 646 -15.68 36.53 8.68
C SER A 646 -16.99 35.78 8.51
N LYS A 647 -18.08 36.51 8.25
CA LYS A 647 -19.37 35.92 7.85
C LYS A 647 -19.34 35.35 6.42
N ASN A 648 -18.36 35.77 5.60
CA ASN A 648 -18.18 35.23 4.25
C ASN A 648 -17.29 33.99 4.29
N ARG A 649 -17.88 32.81 4.06
CA ARG A 649 -17.17 31.54 4.08
C ARG A 649 -16.07 31.42 3.04
N GLN A 650 -16.24 32.01 1.85
CA GLN A 650 -15.21 31.96 0.81
C GLN A 650 -13.94 32.70 1.22
N ASN A 651 -14.08 33.84 1.91
CA ASN A 651 -12.92 34.58 2.42
C ASN A 651 -12.19 33.76 3.49
N ASN A 652 -12.92 33.11 4.40
CA ASN A 652 -12.31 32.25 5.41
C ASN A 652 -11.63 31.02 4.78
N ASP A 653 -12.26 30.40 3.77
CA ASP A 653 -11.68 29.27 3.04
C ASP A 653 -10.40 29.67 2.28
N PHE A 654 -10.33 30.91 1.78
CA PHE A 654 -9.12 31.48 1.16
C PHE A 654 -8.02 31.75 2.19
N PHE A 655 -8.33 32.45 3.30
CA PHE A 655 -7.32 32.75 4.33
C PHE A 655 -6.84 31.49 5.07
N SER A 656 -7.69 30.49 5.26
CA SER A 656 -7.28 29.20 5.81
C SER A 656 -6.32 28.43 4.88
N LEU A 657 -6.40 28.60 3.55
CA LEU A 657 -5.37 28.07 2.63
C LEU A 657 -4.04 28.79 2.83
N ILE A 658 -4.05 30.11 3.03
CA ILE A 658 -2.82 30.88 3.26
C ILE A 658 -2.17 30.44 4.58
N PHE A 659 -2.90 30.53 5.69
CA PHE A 659 -2.31 30.25 7.00
C PHE A 659 -2.06 28.74 7.22
N GLY A 660 -2.94 27.87 6.71
CA GLY A 660 -2.79 26.42 6.84
C GLY A 660 -1.74 25.85 5.90
N ASN A 661 -1.95 26.02 4.59
CA ASN A 661 -1.13 25.33 3.59
C ASN A 661 0.20 26.04 3.33
N ILE A 662 0.22 27.37 3.22
CA ILE A 662 1.45 28.12 2.88
C ILE A 662 2.28 28.39 4.14
N VAL A 663 1.66 28.90 5.20
CA VAL A 663 2.41 29.29 6.42
C VAL A 663 2.72 28.08 7.29
N GLN A 664 1.73 27.22 7.58
CA GLN A 664 1.94 26.07 8.46
C GLN A 664 2.40 24.79 7.78
N GLY A 665 2.13 24.61 6.49
CA GLY A 665 2.57 23.45 5.73
C GLY A 665 1.70 22.20 5.92
N PHE A 666 0.47 22.35 6.43
CA PHE A 666 -0.52 21.27 6.47
C PHE A 666 -1.72 21.63 5.60
N SER A 667 -2.38 20.64 5.03
CA SER A 667 -3.62 20.79 4.28
C SER A 667 -4.72 21.25 5.22
N ARG A 668 -5.32 22.38 4.87
CA ARG A 668 -6.57 22.86 5.45
C ARG A 668 -7.65 21.79 5.41
N ASP A 669 -7.84 21.08 4.29
CA ASP A 669 -8.91 20.09 4.17
C ASP A 669 -8.69 18.88 5.07
N TRP A 670 -7.45 18.38 5.17
CA TRP A 670 -7.08 17.36 6.15
C TRP A 670 -7.39 17.82 7.57
N TRP A 671 -6.94 19.03 7.92
CA TRP A 671 -7.17 19.60 9.24
C TRP A 671 -8.65 19.77 9.53
N LYS A 672 -9.42 20.28 8.57
CA LYS A 672 -10.87 20.51 8.68
C LYS A 672 -11.64 19.20 8.83
N GLU A 673 -11.27 18.14 8.10
CA GLU A 673 -11.89 16.82 8.26
C GLU A 673 -11.56 16.21 9.63
N LYS A 674 -10.28 16.17 10.00
CA LYS A 674 -9.82 15.60 11.29
C LYS A 674 -10.39 16.36 12.49
N HIS A 675 -10.20 17.68 12.52
CA HIS A 675 -10.56 18.54 13.65
C HIS A 675 -12.07 18.73 13.77
N ASN A 676 -12.82 18.85 12.68
CA ASN A 676 -14.28 18.96 12.79
C ASN A 676 -14.91 17.63 13.21
N THR A 677 -14.30 16.48 12.86
CA THR A 677 -14.71 15.18 13.39
C THR A 677 -14.49 15.11 14.90
N HIS A 678 -13.36 15.62 15.40
CA HIS A 678 -13.13 15.79 16.83
C HIS A 678 -14.19 16.66 17.50
N HIS A 679 -14.59 17.78 16.88
CA HIS A 679 -15.68 18.64 17.40
C HIS A 679 -17.07 17.98 17.33
N ALA A 680 -17.31 17.06 16.42
CA ALA A 680 -18.57 16.32 16.34
C ALA A 680 -18.63 15.17 17.36
N ALA A 681 -17.53 14.45 17.53
CA ALA A 681 -17.48 13.19 18.28
C ALA A 681 -16.38 13.19 19.34
N THR A 682 -16.22 14.30 20.07
CA THR A 682 -15.08 14.54 20.98
C THR A 682 -14.89 13.40 21.97
N ASN A 683 -13.69 12.82 21.97
CA ASN A 683 -13.24 11.71 22.80
C ASN A 683 -14.07 10.42 22.66
N ILE A 684 -14.85 10.24 21.59
CA ILE A 684 -15.55 8.98 21.34
C ILE A 684 -14.58 7.97 20.74
N VAL A 685 -14.30 6.90 21.48
CA VAL A 685 -13.38 5.82 21.06
C VAL A 685 -13.84 5.23 19.73
N GLY A 686 -12.96 5.24 18.73
CA GLY A 686 -13.25 4.73 17.39
C GLY A 686 -13.88 5.76 16.43
N GLN A 687 -14.23 6.96 16.90
CA GLN A 687 -14.72 8.06 16.06
C GLN A 687 -13.80 9.28 16.08
N ASP A 688 -13.26 9.63 17.24
CA ASP A 688 -12.32 10.75 17.40
C ASP A 688 -10.88 10.32 17.06
N GLY A 689 -10.34 10.89 15.98
CA GLY A 689 -8.96 10.64 15.55
C GLY A 689 -7.90 11.36 16.39
N ASP A 690 -8.26 12.31 17.25
CA ASP A 690 -7.29 13.05 18.07
C ASP A 690 -6.82 12.26 19.30
N ILE A 691 -7.61 11.27 19.75
CA ILE A 691 -7.23 10.36 20.84
C ILE A 691 -6.57 9.05 20.36
N ASP A 692 -6.57 8.77 19.05
CA ASP A 692 -5.93 7.58 18.46
C ASP A 692 -4.44 7.82 18.19
N LEU A 693 -3.63 7.74 19.26
CA LEU A 693 -2.18 7.93 19.23
C LEU A 693 -1.40 6.60 19.17
N ALA A 694 -2.10 5.51 18.87
CA ALA A 694 -1.50 4.21 18.58
C ALA A 694 -0.63 4.28 17.30
N PRO A 695 0.54 3.61 17.25
CA PRO A 695 1.00 2.62 18.22
C PRO A 695 1.89 3.14 19.35
N LEU A 696 2.18 4.44 19.41
CA LEU A 696 3.18 4.99 20.33
C LEU A 696 2.63 5.23 21.74
N LEU A 697 1.33 5.54 21.85
CA LEU A 697 0.62 5.76 23.11
C LEU A 697 -0.71 5.01 23.08
N ALA A 698 -1.12 4.45 24.22
CA ALA A 698 -2.44 3.84 24.41
C ALA A 698 -3.20 4.60 25.50
N PHE A 699 -4.32 5.22 25.12
CA PHE A 699 -5.19 5.97 26.04
C PHE A 699 -6.33 5.11 26.57
N VAL A 700 -6.70 4.07 25.83
CA VAL A 700 -7.78 3.13 26.18
C VAL A 700 -7.27 1.68 26.06
N PRO A 701 -7.72 0.73 26.90
CA PRO A 701 -7.30 -0.68 26.79
C PRO A 701 -7.59 -1.31 25.42
N ASP A 702 -8.61 -0.82 24.71
CA ASP A 702 -8.94 -1.29 23.36
C ASP A 702 -7.89 -0.91 22.31
N ASP A 703 -7.08 0.12 22.53
CA ASP A 703 -5.95 0.45 21.66
C ASP A 703 -4.91 -0.67 21.64
N LEU A 704 -4.77 -1.40 22.76
CA LEU A 704 -3.88 -2.56 22.86
C LEU A 704 -4.36 -3.72 21.99
N LYS A 705 -5.67 -3.82 21.69
CA LYS A 705 -6.22 -4.80 20.76
C LYS A 705 -5.80 -4.51 19.31
N LYS A 706 -5.38 -3.27 19.01
CA LYS A 706 -4.80 -2.86 17.73
C LYS A 706 -3.34 -3.33 17.58
N TYR A 707 -2.62 -3.59 18.68
CA TYR A 707 -1.20 -4.01 18.71
C TYR A 707 -0.99 -5.46 18.31
N LYS A 708 -1.00 -5.72 17.00
CA LYS A 708 -0.84 -7.05 16.42
C LYS A 708 0.55 -7.28 15.83
N SER A 709 1.29 -6.20 15.61
CA SER A 709 2.59 -6.21 14.96
C SER A 709 3.76 -6.48 15.90
N LEU A 710 4.77 -7.28 15.55
CA LEU A 710 6.12 -7.29 16.17
C LEU A 710 6.67 -5.91 16.63
N PHE A 711 6.56 -4.84 15.82
CA PHE A 711 6.94 -3.49 16.26
C PHE A 711 6.00 -3.00 17.37
N GLU A 712 4.69 -3.17 17.21
CA GLU A 712 3.67 -2.85 18.22
C GLU A 712 3.77 -3.77 19.47
N GLN A 713 4.34 -4.97 19.36
CA GLN A 713 4.62 -5.91 20.45
C GLN A 713 5.94 -5.57 21.16
N ILE A 714 6.89 -4.95 20.46
CA ILE A 714 8.07 -4.33 21.05
C ILE A 714 7.64 -3.05 21.77
N ILE A 715 6.84 -2.22 21.09
CA ILE A 715 6.27 -1.01 21.68
C ILE A 715 5.32 -1.37 22.83
N SER A 716 4.56 -2.47 22.78
CA SER A 716 3.72 -2.89 23.91
C SER A 716 4.52 -3.26 25.16
N LYS A 717 5.80 -3.62 25.02
CA LYS A 717 6.74 -3.77 26.17
C LYS A 717 7.22 -2.42 26.70
N VAL A 718 7.14 -1.38 25.87
CA VAL A 718 7.49 0.00 26.20
C VAL A 718 6.27 0.79 26.69
N ILE A 719 5.04 0.43 26.30
CA ILE A 719 3.77 1.04 26.72
C ILE A 719 3.59 1.10 28.25
N PRO A 720 4.02 0.09 29.06
CA PRO A 720 4.08 0.23 30.51
C PRO A 720 4.87 1.45 31.02
N TYR A 721 5.74 2.02 30.19
CA TYR A 721 6.55 3.20 30.47
C TYR A 721 6.06 4.46 29.74
N GLN A 722 4.88 4.44 29.10
CA GLN A 722 4.35 5.55 28.29
C GLN A 722 4.25 6.87 29.03
N HIS A 723 3.95 6.84 30.32
CA HIS A 723 3.91 8.03 31.17
C HIS A 723 5.29 8.67 31.41
N PHE A 724 6.40 7.98 31.14
CA PHE A 724 7.76 8.55 31.24
C PHE A 724 8.23 9.21 29.94
N TYR A 725 7.85 8.65 28.78
CA TYR A 725 8.29 9.19 27.49
C TYR A 725 7.26 10.10 26.80
N PHE A 726 6.02 10.19 27.30
CA PHE A 726 4.96 11.02 26.75
C PHE A 726 5.41 12.45 26.43
N THR A 727 6.00 13.15 27.42
CA THR A 727 6.51 14.53 27.27
C THR A 727 7.54 14.65 26.13
N PHE A 728 8.42 13.66 25.99
CA PHE A 728 9.47 13.65 24.97
C PHE A 728 8.96 13.34 23.56
N MET A 729 7.74 12.80 23.44
CA MET A 729 7.11 12.53 22.14
C MET A 729 6.29 13.72 21.63
N LEU A 730 5.87 14.65 22.49
CA LEU A 730 5.11 15.85 22.10
C LEU A 730 5.75 16.67 20.97
N PRO A 731 7.09 16.90 20.93
CA PRO A 731 7.76 17.55 19.81
C PRO A 731 7.55 16.89 18.43
N LEU A 732 7.28 15.58 18.41
CA LEU A 732 7.12 14.80 17.17
C LEU A 732 5.72 14.94 16.56
N LEU A 733 4.76 15.54 17.28
CA LEU A 733 3.38 15.69 16.83
C LEU A 733 3.30 16.45 15.50
N ARG A 734 4.12 17.49 15.34
CA ARG A 734 4.21 18.26 14.09
C ARG A 734 4.60 17.39 12.90
N PHE A 735 5.64 16.57 13.03
CA PHE A 735 6.05 15.65 11.96
C PHE A 735 4.93 14.67 11.61
N SER A 736 4.26 14.10 12.63
CA SER A 736 3.13 13.20 12.43
C SER A 736 2.02 13.88 11.63
N TRP A 737 1.61 15.08 12.03
CA TRP A 737 0.57 15.86 11.34
C TRP A 737 0.98 16.26 9.93
N THR A 738 2.24 16.61 9.69
CA THR A 738 2.74 16.96 8.36
C THR A 738 2.67 15.76 7.43
N ILE A 739 3.09 14.60 7.91
CA ILE A 739 3.03 13.34 7.15
C ILE A 739 1.58 12.97 6.85
N GLN A 740 0.70 12.96 7.87
CA GLN A 740 -0.72 12.64 7.69
C GLN A 740 -1.40 13.59 6.71
N SER A 741 -1.11 14.89 6.82
CA SER A 741 -1.58 15.92 5.91
C SER A 741 -1.12 15.67 4.47
N ILE A 742 0.16 15.41 4.25
CA ILE A 742 0.71 15.14 2.91
C ILE A 742 0.09 13.87 2.33
N LEU A 743 -0.07 12.81 3.12
CA LEU A 743 -0.71 11.57 2.71
C LEU A 743 -2.20 11.77 2.37
N PHE A 744 -2.92 12.58 3.16
CA PHE A 744 -4.32 12.95 2.89
C PHE A 744 -4.46 13.70 1.58
N VAL A 745 -3.55 14.65 1.33
CA VAL A 745 -3.51 15.38 0.07
C VAL A 745 -3.22 14.41 -1.06
N ILE A 746 -2.14 13.63 -1.02
CA ILE A 746 -1.81 12.66 -2.09
C ILE A 746 -2.97 11.70 -2.37
N SER A 747 -3.76 11.32 -1.36
CA SER A 747 -4.95 10.46 -1.53
C SER A 747 -6.22 11.21 -1.95
N ALA A 748 -6.23 12.55 -1.97
CA ALA A 748 -7.40 13.38 -2.29
C ALA A 748 -8.03 13.12 -3.67
N PRO A 749 -7.28 12.83 -4.77
CA PRO A 749 -7.87 12.43 -6.04
C PRO A 749 -8.70 11.13 -5.98
N TYR A 750 -8.48 10.33 -4.94
CA TYR A 750 -9.15 9.05 -4.68
C TYR A 750 -10.19 9.13 -3.56
N ASN A 751 -10.39 10.33 -3.01
CA ASN A 751 -11.32 10.53 -1.92
C ASN A 751 -12.75 10.51 -2.47
N GLN A 752 -13.66 9.84 -1.77
CA GLN A 752 -15.07 9.76 -2.14
C GLN A 752 -15.79 11.13 -2.08
N TYR A 753 -15.23 12.11 -1.37
CA TYR A 753 -15.78 13.45 -1.27
C TYR A 753 -15.25 14.37 -2.37
N LYS A 754 -16.16 14.84 -3.24
CA LYS A 754 -15.86 15.64 -4.44
C LYS A 754 -15.12 16.95 -4.12
N GLN A 755 -15.36 17.53 -2.94
CA GLN A 755 -14.73 18.79 -2.53
C GLN A 755 -13.21 18.65 -2.35
N HIS A 756 -12.74 17.52 -1.79
CA HIS A 756 -11.29 17.26 -1.61
C HIS A 756 -10.58 17.06 -2.94
N VAL A 757 -11.25 16.44 -3.93
CA VAL A 757 -10.73 16.28 -5.30
C VAL A 757 -10.58 17.64 -6.00
N ILE A 758 -11.55 18.55 -5.82
CA ILE A 758 -11.51 19.89 -6.44
C ILE A 758 -10.42 20.77 -5.83
N ASN A 759 -10.27 20.71 -4.50
CA ASN A 759 -9.30 21.53 -3.78
C ASN A 759 -7.88 21.00 -3.93
N ALA A 760 -7.72 19.70 -4.21
CA ALA A 760 -6.43 19.02 -4.32
C ALA A 760 -5.39 19.80 -5.14
N PRO A 761 -5.58 20.19 -6.41
CA PRO A 761 -4.53 20.85 -7.19
C PRO A 761 -3.97 22.14 -6.54
N ALA A 762 -4.84 22.97 -5.97
CA ALA A 762 -4.44 24.18 -5.27
C ALA A 762 -3.68 23.87 -3.96
N GLU A 763 -4.07 22.79 -3.28
CA GLU A 763 -3.44 22.34 -2.03
C GLU A 763 -2.11 21.59 -2.25
N GLN A 764 -2.03 20.63 -3.17
CA GLN A 764 -0.83 19.77 -3.37
C GLN A 764 0.27 20.42 -4.20
N VAL A 765 -0.10 21.16 -5.24
CA VAL A 765 0.90 21.62 -6.23
C VAL A 765 1.33 23.06 -5.95
N VAL A 766 0.44 23.93 -5.50
CA VAL A 766 0.79 25.35 -5.33
C VAL A 766 1.16 25.65 -3.90
N CYS A 767 0.25 25.47 -2.94
CA CYS A 767 0.47 25.99 -1.59
C CYS A 767 1.51 25.19 -0.78
N ILE A 768 1.47 23.86 -0.83
CA ILE A 768 2.45 23.01 -0.12
C ILE A 768 3.84 23.11 -0.76
N LEU A 769 3.94 23.16 -2.10
CA LEU A 769 5.24 23.41 -2.76
C LEU A 769 5.78 24.80 -2.41
N LEU A 770 4.93 25.82 -2.33
CA LEU A 770 5.35 27.16 -1.88
C LEU A 770 5.87 27.15 -0.44
N HIS A 771 5.18 26.45 0.49
CA HIS A 771 5.65 26.29 1.86
C HIS A 771 7.05 25.66 1.91
N TRP A 772 7.23 24.50 1.28
CA TRP A 772 8.52 23.79 1.30
C TRP A 772 9.61 24.53 0.52
N SER A 773 9.26 25.26 -0.55
CA SER A 773 10.21 26.11 -1.26
C SER A 773 10.73 27.24 -0.38
N TRP A 774 9.84 27.88 0.41
CA TRP A 774 10.22 28.91 1.37
C TRP A 774 11.06 28.34 2.53
N VAL A 775 10.70 27.18 3.08
CA VAL A 775 11.51 26.51 4.12
C VAL A 775 12.90 26.15 3.59
N ILE A 776 13.00 25.58 2.38
CA ILE A 776 14.29 25.27 1.75
C ILE A 776 15.11 26.55 1.50
N PHE A 777 14.47 27.63 1.07
CA PHE A 777 15.11 28.93 0.90
C PHE A 777 15.65 29.48 2.22
N GLN A 778 14.89 29.43 3.31
CA GLN A 778 15.35 29.80 4.64
C GLN A 778 16.59 28.99 5.08
N LEU A 779 16.57 27.67 4.85
CA LEU A 779 17.71 26.81 5.15
C LEU A 779 18.92 27.13 4.26
N TRP A 780 18.69 27.46 2.98
CA TRP A 780 19.77 27.81 2.06
C TRP A 780 20.54 29.07 2.49
N LEU A 781 19.85 30.05 3.09
CA LEU A 781 20.45 31.29 3.62
C LEU A 781 21.38 31.06 4.83
N LEU A 782 21.32 29.90 5.47
CA LEU A 782 22.16 29.59 6.64
C LEU A 782 23.57 29.12 6.20
N PRO A 783 24.62 29.52 6.94
CA PRO A 783 26.01 29.45 6.48
C PRO A 783 26.60 28.03 6.43
N THR A 784 26.15 27.10 7.29
CA THR A 784 26.73 25.74 7.37
C THR A 784 25.66 24.65 7.41
N ALA A 785 26.00 23.44 6.94
CA ALA A 785 25.08 22.30 6.95
C ALA A 785 24.65 21.89 8.36
N SER A 786 25.54 22.01 9.36
CA SER A 786 25.22 21.73 10.76
C SER A 786 24.19 22.73 11.33
N ILE A 787 24.35 24.03 11.05
CA ILE A 787 23.39 25.06 11.46
C ILE A 787 22.05 24.86 10.76
N ARG A 788 22.03 24.47 9.49
CA ARG A 788 20.79 24.14 8.75
C ARG A 788 20.02 23.00 9.40
N ILE A 789 20.69 21.90 9.71
CA ILE A 789 20.06 20.73 10.35
C ILE A 789 19.55 21.11 11.75
N LEU A 790 20.34 21.84 12.52
CA LEU A 790 19.98 22.26 13.87
C LEU A 790 18.79 23.23 13.87
N TYR A 791 18.81 24.26 13.02
CA TYR A 791 17.72 25.22 12.84
C TYR A 791 16.42 24.53 12.43
N PHE A 792 16.50 23.62 11.46
CA PHE A 792 15.34 22.84 11.04
C PHE A 792 14.80 21.99 12.20
N ALA A 793 15.67 21.25 12.89
CA ALA A 793 15.27 20.40 14.01
C ALA A 793 14.63 21.21 15.16
N ILE A 794 15.23 22.33 15.57
CA ILE A 794 14.71 23.17 16.65
C ILE A 794 13.36 23.78 16.27
N SER A 795 13.21 24.32 15.05
CA SER A 795 11.92 24.92 14.64
C SER A 795 10.79 23.89 14.52
N GLN A 796 11.06 22.70 13.96
CA GLN A 796 10.03 21.67 13.81
C GLN A 796 9.64 21.05 15.16
N LEU A 797 10.63 20.68 15.97
CA LEU A 797 10.41 20.04 17.27
C LEU A 797 9.82 21.02 18.28
N GLY A 798 10.31 22.27 18.31
CA GLY A 798 9.76 23.32 19.16
C GLY A 798 8.30 23.63 18.82
N ALA A 799 7.96 23.70 17.53
CA ALA A 799 6.59 24.02 17.12
C ALA A 799 5.65 22.84 17.41
N GLY A 800 6.11 21.60 17.21
CA GLY A 800 5.39 20.41 17.64
C GLY A 800 5.15 20.39 19.15
N PHE A 801 6.17 20.75 19.92
CA PHE A 801 6.09 20.80 21.39
C PHE A 801 5.01 21.78 21.86
N PHE A 802 5.01 23.03 21.36
CA PHE A 802 4.01 24.02 21.78
C PHE A 802 2.59 23.70 21.30
N ILE A 803 2.41 23.14 20.09
CA ILE A 803 1.09 22.71 19.61
C ILE A 803 0.54 21.57 20.47
N ALA A 804 1.37 20.60 20.82
CA ALA A 804 0.97 19.42 21.60
C ALA A 804 0.55 19.75 23.05
N HIS A 805 1.02 20.86 23.62
CA HIS A 805 0.61 21.34 24.95
C HIS A 805 -0.84 21.87 24.98
N VAL A 806 -1.48 22.03 23.82
CA VAL A 806 -2.86 22.51 23.70
C VAL A 806 -3.86 21.36 23.46
N VAL A 807 -3.42 20.27 22.83
CA VAL A 807 -4.28 19.20 22.29
C VAL A 807 -4.48 18.03 23.27
N THR A 808 -3.74 18.00 24.39
CA THR A 808 -3.59 16.77 25.20
C THR A 808 -4.67 16.54 26.26
N TYR A 809 -5.84 17.14 26.18
CA TYR A 809 -6.89 16.95 27.18
C TYR A 809 -8.01 16.08 26.65
N ASN A 810 -8.36 15.02 27.40
CA ASN A 810 -9.72 14.68 27.84
C ASN A 810 -10.00 13.16 27.98
N GLN A 811 -11.04 12.82 28.74
CA GLN A 811 -11.51 11.46 29.04
C GLN A 811 -12.96 11.25 28.54
N SER A 812 -13.32 9.99 28.27
CA SER A 812 -14.56 9.62 27.60
C SER A 812 -15.54 8.84 28.50
N ARG A 813 -16.82 9.24 28.44
CA ARG A 813 -18.03 8.38 28.41
C ARG A 813 -19.32 9.21 28.49
N LEU A 814 -20.08 9.29 27.39
CA LEU A 814 -21.53 9.00 27.25
C LEU A 814 -22.04 9.49 25.88
N LEU A 815 -22.91 8.70 25.23
CA LEU A 815 -23.50 9.00 23.91
C LEU A 815 -24.98 9.41 24.01
N ASN A 816 -25.39 10.31 23.10
CA ASN A 816 -26.73 10.73 22.66
C ASN A 816 -27.20 12.17 22.98
N ASN A 817 -26.40 13.02 23.62
CA ASN A 817 -26.74 14.43 23.84
C ASN A 817 -25.51 15.33 23.59
N PHE A 818 -25.52 16.10 22.49
CA PHE A 818 -24.39 16.92 22.03
C PHE A 818 -23.86 17.88 23.11
N PRO A 819 -24.68 18.74 23.75
CA PRO A 819 -24.23 19.55 24.88
C PRO A 819 -23.60 18.75 26.04
N CYS A 820 -24.22 17.65 26.46
CA CYS A 820 -23.71 16.84 27.56
C CYS A 820 -22.39 16.14 27.20
N LEU A 821 -22.26 15.67 25.96
CA LEU A 821 -21.01 15.08 25.46
C LEU A 821 -19.86 16.06 25.64
N HIS A 822 -19.99 17.29 25.13
CA HIS A 822 -18.89 18.26 25.22
C HIS A 822 -18.64 18.73 26.65
N ILE A 823 -19.67 18.97 27.47
CA ILE A 823 -19.47 19.39 28.87
C ILE A 823 -18.78 18.30 29.71
N LEU A 824 -19.13 17.03 29.51
CA LEU A 824 -18.58 15.90 30.29
C LEU A 824 -17.21 15.43 29.80
N THR A 825 -16.96 15.57 28.49
CA THR A 825 -15.72 15.12 27.87
C THR A 825 -14.74 16.24 27.60
N THR A 826 -15.01 17.50 27.96
CA THR A 826 -14.04 18.59 27.80
C THR A 826 -13.81 19.36 29.10
N ARG A 827 -12.64 20.00 29.22
CA ARG A 827 -12.24 20.77 30.40
C ARG A 827 -11.61 22.08 29.99
N ASN A 828 -11.87 23.11 30.78
CA ASN A 828 -11.23 24.41 30.62
C ASN A 828 -9.95 24.51 31.46
N MET A 829 -9.03 25.37 31.00
CA MET A 829 -7.85 25.75 31.78
C MET A 829 -8.10 27.08 32.49
N LEU A 830 -7.54 27.22 33.70
CA LEU A 830 -7.63 28.47 34.47
C LEU A 830 -7.13 29.67 33.64
N PRO A 831 -8.01 30.65 33.35
CA PRO A 831 -7.65 31.77 32.49
C PRO A 831 -6.73 32.76 33.21
N SER A 832 -5.81 33.34 32.45
CA SER A 832 -4.97 34.49 32.83
C SER A 832 -4.46 35.17 31.56
N PRO A 833 -4.04 36.44 31.58
CA PRO A 833 -3.58 37.13 30.38
C PRO A 833 -2.47 36.39 29.61
N ILE A 834 -1.57 35.71 30.34
CA ILE A 834 -0.49 34.92 29.75
C ILE A 834 -1.03 33.61 29.15
N VAL A 835 -1.93 32.93 29.85
CA VAL A 835 -2.55 31.68 29.37
C VAL A 835 -3.44 31.97 28.14
N ASP A 836 -4.23 33.03 28.18
CA ASP A 836 -5.09 33.45 27.07
C ASP A 836 -4.26 33.82 25.83
N TRP A 837 -3.09 34.46 26.00
CA TRP A 837 -2.19 34.76 24.88
C TRP A 837 -1.48 33.51 24.33
N PHE A 838 -0.94 32.66 25.20
CA PHE A 838 -0.13 31.51 24.78
C PHE A 838 -0.97 30.38 24.16
N TRP A 839 -2.13 30.07 24.75
CA TRP A 839 -3.11 29.10 24.20
C TRP A 839 -4.09 29.77 23.23
N GLY A 840 -3.95 31.07 22.97
CA GLY A 840 -4.80 31.81 22.06
C GLY A 840 -6.28 31.83 22.46
N GLY A 841 -6.65 31.73 23.74
CA GLY A 841 -8.06 31.65 24.13
C GLY A 841 -8.69 30.26 23.94
N LEU A 842 -7.92 29.25 23.49
CA LEU A 842 -8.37 27.84 23.49
C LEU A 842 -8.24 27.17 24.86
N ASN A 843 -7.92 27.94 25.91
CA ASN A 843 -8.14 27.51 27.29
C ASN A 843 -9.63 27.39 27.67
N TYR A 844 -10.54 27.91 26.83
CA TYR A 844 -11.99 27.78 26.91
C TYR A 844 -12.50 26.66 25.99
N GLN A 845 -12.03 25.43 26.19
CA GLN A 845 -12.38 24.27 25.36
C GLN A 845 -13.86 23.91 25.41
N ILE A 846 -14.53 23.99 26.56
CA ILE A 846 -15.95 23.63 26.70
C ILE A 846 -16.80 24.53 25.79
N GLU A 847 -16.61 25.85 25.88
CA GLU A 847 -17.34 26.82 25.05
C GLU A 847 -17.00 26.67 23.57
N HIS A 848 -15.72 26.40 23.27
CA HIS A 848 -15.26 26.23 21.91
C HIS A 848 -15.90 25.00 21.25
N HIS A 849 -16.01 23.87 21.94
CA HIS A 849 -16.64 22.66 21.41
C HIS A 849 -18.16 22.77 21.30
N LEU A 850 -18.81 23.46 22.25
CA LEU A 850 -20.25 23.74 22.16
C LEU A 850 -20.58 24.69 21.00
N PHE A 851 -19.71 25.68 20.76
CA PHE A 851 -19.94 26.76 19.79
C PHE A 851 -18.69 27.04 18.93
N PRO A 852 -18.29 26.11 18.05
CA PRO A 852 -17.04 26.21 17.29
C PRO A 852 -16.98 27.42 16.37
N THR A 853 -18.13 27.96 15.96
CA THR A 853 -18.25 29.15 15.10
C THR A 853 -18.11 30.49 15.84
N ILE A 854 -18.08 30.49 17.18
CA ILE A 854 -17.85 31.71 17.97
C ILE A 854 -16.36 32.06 17.96
N SER A 855 -16.05 33.31 17.64
CA SER A 855 -14.67 33.83 17.72
C SER A 855 -14.07 33.68 19.12
N ARG A 856 -12.81 33.23 19.19
CA ARG A 856 -12.03 33.05 20.43
C ARG A 856 -12.08 34.25 21.38
N ALA A 857 -12.12 35.48 20.84
CA ALA A 857 -12.21 36.71 21.63
C ALA A 857 -13.50 36.81 22.50
N ASN A 858 -14.55 36.06 22.14
CA ASN A 858 -15.82 36.05 22.86
C ASN A 858 -15.97 34.86 23.81
N LEU A 859 -15.09 33.84 23.75
CA LEU A 859 -15.17 32.66 24.62
C LEU A 859 -15.16 33.00 26.11
N PRO A 860 -14.38 33.98 26.62
CA PRO A 860 -14.47 34.41 28.02
C PRO A 860 -15.85 34.92 28.43
N ARG A 861 -16.61 35.54 27.51
CA ARG A 861 -17.97 36.02 27.80
C ARG A 861 -19.00 34.89 27.69
N VAL A 862 -18.76 33.94 26.81
CA VAL A 862 -19.61 32.75 26.63
C VAL A 862 -19.47 31.82 27.82
N SER A 863 -18.27 31.69 28.40
CA SER A 863 -18.01 30.79 29.52
C SER A 863 -18.82 31.13 30.77
N VAL A 864 -19.07 32.42 31.03
CA VAL A 864 -19.97 32.87 32.10
C VAL A 864 -21.40 32.34 31.87
N LYS A 865 -21.86 32.31 30.61
CA LYS A 865 -23.20 31.81 30.26
C LYS A 865 -23.27 30.29 30.29
N VAL A 866 -22.25 29.60 29.77
CA VAL A 866 -22.16 28.13 29.78
C VAL A 866 -22.07 27.62 31.21
N LYS A 867 -21.28 28.25 32.07
CA LYS A 867 -21.21 27.92 33.49
C LYS A 867 -22.59 28.02 34.16
N LYS A 868 -23.32 29.12 33.93
CA LYS A 868 -24.70 29.27 34.44
C LYS A 868 -25.65 28.21 33.89
N TYR A 869 -25.50 27.84 32.61
CA TYR A 869 -26.28 26.76 32.01
C TYR A 869 -25.96 25.41 32.67
N CYS A 870 -24.70 25.10 32.93
CA CYS A 870 -24.30 23.89 33.64
C CYS A 870 -24.89 23.86 35.07
N GLU A 871 -24.83 24.99 35.78
CA GLU A 871 -25.44 25.14 37.12
C GLU A 871 -26.96 24.88 37.09
N MET A 872 -27.68 25.42 36.10
CA MET A 872 -29.13 25.22 35.96
C MET A 872 -29.53 23.78 35.64
N ASN A 873 -28.64 22.99 35.05
CA ASN A 873 -28.90 21.62 34.61
C ASN A 873 -28.14 20.57 35.43
N SER A 874 -27.54 20.96 36.56
CA SER A 874 -26.73 20.07 37.42
C SER A 874 -25.59 19.35 36.67
N LEU A 875 -25.00 20.00 35.67
CA LEU A 875 -23.87 19.48 34.90
C LEU A 875 -22.54 19.95 35.50
N PRO A 876 -21.50 19.10 35.53
CA PRO A 876 -20.19 19.51 36.02
C PRO A 876 -19.52 20.46 35.03
N TYR A 877 -19.01 21.59 35.53
CA TYR A 877 -18.23 22.54 34.73
C TYR A 877 -16.77 22.51 35.19
N LEU A 878 -15.93 21.77 34.44
CA LEU A 878 -14.59 21.40 34.85
C LEU A 878 -13.55 22.46 34.42
N VAL A 879 -12.87 23.07 35.40
CA VAL A 879 -11.79 24.04 35.17
C VAL A 879 -10.59 23.68 36.04
N ASP A 880 -9.45 23.42 35.40
CA ASP A 880 -8.23 22.95 36.06
C ASP A 880 -7.02 23.85 35.73
N SER A 881 -5.97 23.81 36.54
CA SER A 881 -4.68 24.41 36.16
C SER A 881 -3.99 23.56 35.08
N TYR A 882 -3.11 24.16 34.27
CA TYR A 882 -2.32 23.42 33.27
C TYR A 882 -1.64 22.18 33.88
N TRP A 883 -0.95 22.37 35.02
CA TRP A 883 -0.20 21.31 35.69
C TRP A 883 -1.10 20.23 36.30
N THR A 884 -2.27 20.62 36.81
CA THR A 884 -3.27 19.66 37.29
C THR A 884 -3.75 18.78 36.15
N GLY A 885 -4.14 19.38 35.04
CA GLY A 885 -4.57 18.64 33.86
C GLY A 885 -3.44 17.77 33.28
N TYR A 886 -2.22 18.29 33.19
CA TYR A 886 -1.04 17.54 32.72
C TYR A 886 -0.79 16.29 33.58
N LYS A 887 -0.90 16.44 34.90
CA LYS A 887 -0.79 15.35 35.84
C LYS A 887 -1.89 14.29 35.62
N LEU A 888 -3.14 14.69 35.40
CA LEU A 888 -4.24 13.77 35.13
C LEU A 888 -3.99 12.91 33.87
N ILE A 889 -3.39 13.49 32.83
CA ILE A 889 -2.99 12.74 31.61
C ILE A 889 -1.90 11.71 31.94
N LEU A 890 -0.87 12.11 32.68
CA LEU A 890 0.17 11.18 33.11
C LEU A 890 -0.37 10.07 34.01
N ASP A 891 -1.33 10.39 34.88
CA ASP A 891 -2.00 9.43 35.75
C ASP A 891 -2.90 8.47 34.94
N GLN A 892 -3.60 8.96 33.92
CA GLN A 892 -4.36 8.12 32.97
C GLN A 892 -3.42 7.16 32.21
N LEU A 893 -2.34 7.69 31.65
CA LEU A 893 -1.32 6.90 30.93
C LEU A 893 -0.65 5.87 31.84
N ARG A 894 -0.41 6.23 33.11
CA ARG A 894 0.09 5.31 34.16
C ARG A 894 -0.94 4.25 34.52
N SER A 895 -2.23 4.60 34.60
CA SER A 895 -3.31 3.65 34.86
C SER A 895 -3.40 2.59 33.77
N ILE A 896 -3.36 3.00 32.50
CA ILE A 896 -3.32 2.09 31.35
C ILE A 896 -2.03 1.24 31.36
N ALA A 897 -0.87 1.85 31.63
CA ALA A 897 0.40 1.14 31.76
C ALA A 897 0.37 0.03 32.84
N ASN A 898 -0.27 0.30 33.99
CA ASN A 898 -0.44 -0.68 35.06
C ASN A 898 -1.40 -1.81 34.65
N LEU A 899 -2.48 -1.51 33.93
CA LEU A 899 -3.39 -2.50 33.37
C LEU A 899 -2.68 -3.42 32.38
N VAL A 900 -1.86 -2.88 31.48
CA VAL A 900 -1.05 -3.65 30.52
C VAL A 900 -0.08 -4.57 31.25
N SER A 901 0.62 -4.06 32.26
CA SER A 901 1.61 -4.82 33.03
C SER A 901 1.00 -6.05 33.73
N LYS A 902 -0.22 -5.93 34.25
CA LYS A 902 -0.98 -7.04 34.85
C LYS A 902 -1.37 -8.11 33.81
N ILE A 903 -1.74 -7.71 32.59
CA ILE A 903 -2.12 -8.64 31.51
C ILE A 903 -0.90 -9.42 30.98
N THR A 904 0.28 -8.79 30.95
CA THR A 904 1.52 -9.42 30.43
C THR A 904 2.23 -10.38 31.40
N CYS A 905 1.79 -10.50 32.65
CA CYS A 905 2.46 -11.31 33.67
C CYS A 905 1.48 -12.31 34.34
N PRO A 906 1.20 -13.49 33.75
CA PRO A 906 0.18 -14.42 34.24
C PRO A 906 0.63 -15.27 35.45
N HIS A 907 1.72 -14.92 36.14
CA HIS A 907 2.40 -15.82 37.10
C HIS A 907 2.65 -15.22 38.50
N SER A 908 1.93 -14.16 38.89
CA SER A 908 2.07 -13.62 40.25
C SER A 908 0.86 -13.85 41.17
N GLU A 909 -0.21 -14.53 40.73
CA GLU A 909 -1.40 -14.73 41.59
C GLU A 909 -1.42 -16.05 42.39
N ASN A 910 -0.36 -16.88 42.36
CA ASN A 910 -0.33 -18.14 43.14
C ASN A 910 0.91 -18.32 44.04
N LEU A 911 1.52 -17.24 44.53
CA LEU A 911 2.61 -17.32 45.52
C LEU A 911 2.41 -16.30 46.65
N CYS A 912 1.24 -16.32 47.27
CA CYS A 912 0.96 -15.86 48.63
C CYS A 912 -0.45 -16.35 48.98
N ASP A 913 -0.58 -17.63 49.33
CA ASP A 913 -1.58 -18.20 50.25
C ASP A 913 -1.52 -19.73 50.14
N GLY A 914 -0.99 -20.39 51.19
CA GLY A 914 -0.99 -21.85 51.37
C GLY A 914 0.35 -22.54 51.18
#